data_AF-A0A1W9WK55-F1
#
_entry.id   AF-A0A1W9WK55-F1
#
_cell.length_a   1.000
_cell.length_b   1.000
_cell.length_c   1.000
_cell.angle_alpha   90.00
_cell.angle_beta   90.00
_cell.angle_gamma   90.00
#
_symmetry.space_group_name_H-M   'P 1'
#
loop_
_entity.id
_entity.type
_entity.pdbx_description
1 polymer ?
#
loop_
_entity_poly.entity_id
_entity_poly.type
_entity_poly.pdbx_seq_one_letter_code
_entity_poly.pdbx_strand_id
1 'polypeptide(L)'
;MAHTPPTTPLKISSSEAGVNVECPYPPANLKITKSSGIKRDKQPTESTPKDTYEGGDAYYTSFELLFDTAEKGTNVHAEYTEKLLKLMEAKEYDSQSRTPYCKLDWGPLNIKIGNRQPFKKCILKSIDLNFVLFLKDGTPVRVKVNVTFEEAEDAAEGQNPTTISEARNLWTVTEGETIDWIAYKEFGNCRYWRHIADTNNLIDPKDLYGGQILRIVPLPYVMEIVVDTNLHLPDMFSIQLHDDKVEWVDDSRFDLGKSVEILVDNVSLIKGEITSIEPEFGVHGRASLMIRGYDKSHRLHRGRKTRTFLNVIQNNQTDMEFLLTRAQRIGFEVYDTLGTLHFVKCGKSRGNGPDLEWGANLRSFQPRWVGPHQTDKFVVNGWDDEKKQVITAKETPNSSLNQGGATKTGGAAAKSAFQKSASSVVVSHPVSTPDAAKAMAKALRDNVGTEYFQAEGLAFGEPTLQAGYKVKVERVGTRFSGNYYVTAASHIYRDGLYETVFTVSGRHPNTISHLLESGTADSQGFVRGVVIGLVTNNVDKKHLGRVKVKYPWMGKDPNGAEIESHWARMAPPSAGQDNKGFYYLPEINDEVLLAFEHGDMNRPYIIGTLWSNPDKPPKPNNEVVKSGKVNERIIQSRTGHVFIFDDTAGDEKIIIRDKTKKQEVIILAKDNSMTINVGQNYELNTGGKMTINSKMDSTIDSKAKVIVKSQATTNIESQAPMTIKSNATMKIQSIAPMNIECSAPIQIKASMISVKADGMLNLEGAVVNLKGSGIVNIQGGLVKIN
;
A
#
# COMPACT_ATOMS: atom_id res chain seq x y z
N MET A 1 -40.12 -10.21 -9.89
CA MET A 1 -38.66 -10.27 -10.11
C MET A 1 -38.39 -11.50 -10.94
N ALA A 2 -37.76 -11.37 -12.10
CA ALA A 2 -37.38 -12.51 -12.92
C ALA A 2 -36.34 -13.33 -12.16
N HIS A 3 -36.67 -14.58 -11.83
CA HIS A 3 -35.74 -15.51 -11.19
C HIS A 3 -34.62 -15.84 -12.18
N THR A 4 -33.46 -15.22 -12.00
CA THR A 4 -32.24 -15.63 -12.67
C THR A 4 -31.79 -16.94 -12.02
N PRO A 5 -31.54 -18.03 -12.78
CA PRO A 5 -31.04 -19.27 -12.20
C PRO A 5 -29.66 -19.07 -11.56
N PRO A 6 -29.31 -19.84 -10.52
CA PRO A 6 -28.02 -19.72 -9.83
C PRO A 6 -26.87 -19.92 -10.81
N THR A 7 -25.92 -18.99 -10.87
CA THR A 7 -24.77 -19.03 -11.79
C THR A 7 -23.62 -19.91 -11.29
N THR A 8 -23.75 -20.51 -10.11
CA THR A 8 -22.70 -21.32 -9.49
C THR A 8 -22.76 -22.78 -10.00
N PRO A 9 -21.67 -23.32 -10.55
CA PRO A 9 -21.62 -24.71 -11.02
C PRO A 9 -21.62 -25.69 -9.83
N LEU A 10 -22.29 -26.83 -9.99
CA LEU A 10 -22.21 -27.97 -9.05
C LEU A 10 -20.90 -28.72 -9.29
N LYS A 11 -20.13 -28.96 -8.24
CA LYS A 11 -18.90 -29.77 -8.25
C LYS A 11 -19.15 -31.08 -7.53
N ILE A 12 -18.85 -32.18 -8.22
CA ILE A 12 -18.92 -33.54 -7.69
C ILE A 12 -17.48 -34.05 -7.61
N SER A 13 -17.02 -34.36 -6.40
CA SER A 13 -15.64 -34.79 -6.17
C SER A 13 -15.57 -36.04 -5.29
N SER A 14 -14.64 -36.93 -5.60
CA SER A 14 -14.30 -38.09 -4.78
C SER A 14 -12.78 -38.25 -4.75
N SER A 15 -12.19 -38.16 -3.56
CA SER A 15 -10.76 -38.43 -3.34
C SER A 15 -10.43 -39.91 -3.50
N GLU A 16 -11.35 -40.81 -3.17
CA GLU A 16 -11.18 -42.26 -3.27
C GLU A 16 -11.13 -42.74 -4.72
N ALA A 17 -11.97 -42.17 -5.60
CA ALA A 17 -12.00 -42.50 -7.02
C ALA A 17 -11.09 -41.60 -7.90
N GLY A 18 -10.48 -40.57 -7.33
CA GLY A 18 -9.71 -39.57 -8.08
C GLY A 18 -10.56 -38.78 -9.08
N VAL A 19 -11.87 -38.65 -8.81
CA VAL A 19 -12.84 -38.04 -9.73
C VAL A 19 -13.14 -36.62 -9.28
N ASN A 20 -13.06 -35.67 -10.22
CA ASN A 20 -13.54 -34.31 -10.04
C ASN A 20 -14.30 -33.88 -11.30
N VAL A 21 -15.59 -33.62 -11.15
CA VAL A 21 -16.51 -33.23 -12.23
C VAL A 21 -17.17 -31.92 -11.86
N GLU A 22 -16.86 -30.87 -12.60
CA GLU A 22 -17.51 -29.57 -12.50
C GLU A 22 -18.60 -29.48 -13.56
N CYS A 23 -19.85 -29.29 -13.12
CA CYS A 23 -21.01 -29.21 -13.99
C CYS A 23 -21.07 -27.80 -14.61
N PRO A 24 -20.83 -27.65 -15.92
CA PRO A 24 -20.74 -26.32 -16.55
C PRO A 24 -22.09 -25.58 -16.55
N TYR A 25 -23.20 -26.32 -16.49
CA TYR A 25 -24.54 -25.78 -16.33
C TYR A 25 -25.06 -26.13 -14.93
N PRO A 26 -25.63 -25.16 -14.19
CA PRO A 26 -26.24 -25.42 -12.90
C PRO A 26 -27.45 -26.37 -13.07
N PRO A 27 -27.69 -27.28 -12.11
CA PRO A 27 -28.83 -28.20 -12.17
C PRO A 27 -30.16 -27.44 -12.23
N ALA A 28 -31.06 -27.91 -13.09
CA ALA A 28 -32.36 -27.28 -13.29
C ALA A 28 -33.29 -27.46 -12.09
N ASN A 29 -33.19 -28.59 -11.39
CA ASN A 29 -33.99 -28.94 -10.21
C ASN A 29 -33.16 -29.76 -9.21
N LEU A 30 -33.45 -29.57 -7.92
CA LEU A 30 -32.95 -30.37 -6.80
C LEU A 30 -34.14 -31.03 -6.09
N LYS A 31 -34.10 -32.35 -5.92
CA LYS A 31 -35.14 -33.11 -5.19
C LYS A 31 -34.52 -33.86 -4.02
N ILE A 32 -34.99 -33.60 -2.80
CA ILE A 32 -34.59 -34.34 -1.60
C ILE A 32 -35.78 -35.18 -1.12
N THR A 33 -35.57 -36.47 -0.91
CA THR A 33 -36.61 -37.41 -0.47
C THR A 33 -36.14 -38.13 0.79
N LYS A 34 -37.04 -38.31 1.77
CA LYS A 34 -36.85 -39.16 2.94
C LYS A 34 -38.12 -39.96 3.15
N SER A 35 -37.99 -41.28 3.28
CA SER A 35 -39.10 -42.18 3.58
C SER A 35 -38.96 -42.78 4.98
N SER A 36 -40.06 -43.30 5.50
CA SER A 36 -40.08 -44.11 6.73
C SER A 36 -40.38 -45.55 6.37
N GLY A 37 -39.57 -46.48 6.86
CA GLY A 37 -39.82 -47.92 6.72
C GLY A 37 -40.99 -48.34 7.61
N ILE A 38 -42.18 -48.49 7.03
CA ILE A 38 -43.37 -49.02 7.71
C ILE A 38 -43.75 -50.33 7.04
N LYS A 39 -43.74 -51.42 7.80
CA LYS A 39 -44.11 -52.76 7.32
C LYS A 39 -45.56 -53.07 7.72
N ARG A 40 -46.36 -53.51 6.74
CA ARG A 40 -47.78 -53.85 6.90
C ARG A 40 -47.97 -55.35 6.79
N ASP A 41 -48.17 -56.01 7.92
CA ASP A 41 -48.54 -57.42 7.93
C ASP A 41 -50.07 -57.57 7.94
N LYS A 42 -50.61 -58.27 6.94
CA LYS A 42 -52.04 -58.55 6.81
C LYS A 42 -52.33 -59.97 7.31
N GLN A 43 -52.90 -60.08 8.50
CA GLN A 43 -53.41 -61.35 9.03
C GLN A 43 -54.82 -61.64 8.46
N PRO A 44 -55.23 -62.91 8.25
CA PRO A 44 -56.43 -63.25 7.48
C PRO A 44 -57.79 -62.89 8.12
N THR A 45 -57.82 -62.46 9.39
CA THR A 45 -59.07 -62.32 10.18
C THR A 45 -59.38 -60.89 10.65
N GLU A 46 -58.61 -59.87 10.27
CA GLU A 46 -58.86 -58.47 10.66
C GLU A 46 -58.85 -57.51 9.45
N SER A 47 -59.81 -56.58 9.40
CA SER A 47 -59.99 -55.61 8.30
C SER A 47 -59.04 -54.41 8.35
N THR A 48 -58.14 -54.33 9.33
CA THR A 48 -57.15 -53.25 9.48
C THR A 48 -55.75 -53.83 9.73
N PRO A 49 -54.74 -53.54 8.89
CA PRO A 49 -53.37 -54.03 9.10
C PRO A 49 -52.67 -53.34 10.28
N LYS A 50 -51.76 -54.04 10.96
CA LYS A 50 -50.85 -53.47 11.97
C LYS A 50 -49.59 -52.96 11.28
N ASP A 51 -49.31 -51.67 11.47
CA ASP A 51 -48.10 -50.99 11.00
C ASP A 51 -46.98 -51.16 12.04
N THR A 52 -45.84 -51.74 11.65
CA THR A 52 -44.63 -51.77 12.49
C THR A 52 -43.61 -50.78 11.91
N TYR A 53 -43.14 -49.83 12.73
CA TYR A 53 -42.14 -48.84 12.36
C TYR A 53 -40.73 -49.44 12.51
N GLU A 54 -39.99 -49.58 11.41
CA GLU A 54 -38.65 -50.17 11.39
C GLU A 54 -37.52 -49.10 11.35
N GLY A 55 -37.85 -47.81 11.32
CA GLY A 55 -36.89 -46.70 11.28
C GLY A 55 -37.12 -45.73 10.12
N GLY A 56 -36.38 -44.62 10.10
CA GLY A 56 -36.37 -43.66 8.98
C GLY A 56 -35.25 -43.98 7.99
N ASP A 57 -35.56 -44.00 6.70
CA ASP A 57 -34.57 -44.26 5.65
C ASP A 57 -33.58 -43.09 5.49
N ALA A 58 -32.44 -43.37 4.85
CA ALA A 58 -31.44 -42.37 4.48
C ALA A 58 -32.03 -41.26 3.58
N TYR A 59 -31.43 -40.07 3.62
CA TYR A 59 -31.82 -39.01 2.70
C TYR A 59 -31.31 -39.31 1.29
N TYR A 60 -32.21 -39.20 0.32
CA TYR A 60 -31.90 -39.32 -1.10
C TYR A 60 -31.95 -37.96 -1.77
N THR A 61 -30.86 -37.58 -2.43
CA THR A 61 -30.74 -36.29 -3.13
C THR A 61 -30.58 -36.54 -4.62
N SER A 62 -31.52 -36.05 -5.42
CA SER A 62 -31.50 -36.20 -6.88
C SER A 62 -31.30 -34.88 -7.61
N PHE A 63 -30.45 -34.89 -8.64
CA PHE A 63 -30.18 -33.77 -9.53
C PHE A 63 -30.46 -34.15 -10.98
N GLU A 64 -31.03 -33.21 -11.73
CA GLU A 64 -31.06 -33.24 -13.20
C GLU A 64 -29.94 -32.35 -13.73
N LEU A 65 -28.90 -32.97 -14.30
CA LEU A 65 -27.70 -32.33 -14.83
C LEU A 65 -27.73 -32.33 -16.35
N LEU A 66 -27.20 -31.25 -16.95
CA LEU A 66 -27.03 -31.12 -18.39
C LEU A 66 -25.55 -30.92 -18.70
N PHE A 67 -24.99 -31.80 -19.53
CA PHE A 67 -23.66 -31.62 -20.09
C PHE A 67 -23.78 -31.40 -21.60
N ASP A 68 -23.13 -30.36 -22.09
CA ASP A 68 -23.18 -29.95 -23.48
C ASP A 68 -21.78 -29.54 -23.97
N THR A 69 -21.29 -30.27 -24.96
CA THR A 69 -19.99 -30.04 -25.62
C THR A 69 -20.17 -29.70 -27.10
N ALA A 70 -21.40 -29.40 -27.56
CA ALA A 70 -21.71 -29.14 -28.96
C ALA A 70 -20.87 -28.02 -29.60
N GLU A 71 -20.54 -26.96 -28.84
CA GLU A 71 -19.67 -25.88 -29.32
C GLU A 71 -18.20 -26.31 -29.49
N LYS A 72 -17.74 -27.27 -28.69
CA LYS A 72 -16.36 -27.80 -28.74
C LYS A 72 -16.20 -28.98 -29.72
N GLY A 73 -17.30 -29.64 -30.07
CA GLY A 73 -17.31 -30.84 -30.92
C GLY A 73 -16.68 -32.08 -30.27
N THR A 74 -16.49 -32.07 -28.94
CA THR A 74 -15.86 -33.18 -28.20
C THR A 74 -16.91 -34.18 -27.70
N ASN A 75 -16.53 -35.45 -27.59
CA ASN A 75 -17.42 -36.49 -27.07
C ASN A 75 -17.74 -36.27 -25.59
N VAL A 76 -19.02 -35.98 -25.29
CA VAL A 76 -19.47 -35.67 -23.93
C VAL A 76 -19.32 -36.86 -22.97
N HIS A 77 -19.32 -38.09 -23.49
CA HIS A 77 -19.20 -39.30 -22.69
C HIS A 77 -17.80 -39.43 -22.06
N ALA A 78 -16.77 -39.30 -22.88
CA ALA A 78 -15.37 -39.40 -22.44
C ALA A 78 -14.98 -38.25 -21.50
N GLU A 79 -15.54 -37.05 -21.71
CA GLU A 79 -15.16 -35.87 -20.94
C GLU A 79 -15.80 -35.83 -19.54
N TYR A 80 -17.07 -36.25 -19.42
CA TYR A 80 -17.86 -36.09 -18.19
C TYR A 80 -18.51 -37.38 -17.68
N THR A 81 -19.26 -38.13 -18.50
CA THR A 81 -20.09 -39.23 -17.96
C THR A 81 -19.31 -40.49 -17.60
N GLU A 82 -18.17 -40.78 -18.25
CA GLU A 82 -17.28 -41.87 -17.83
C GLU A 82 -16.71 -41.63 -16.42
N LYS A 83 -16.40 -40.37 -16.09
CA LYS A 83 -15.92 -39.99 -14.75
C LYS A 83 -17.01 -40.16 -13.69
N LEU A 84 -18.26 -39.89 -14.03
CA LEU A 84 -19.39 -40.10 -13.13
C LEU A 84 -19.70 -41.60 -12.93
N LEU A 85 -19.55 -42.42 -13.99
CA LEU A 85 -19.74 -43.87 -13.89
C LEU A 85 -18.70 -44.54 -13.00
N LYS A 86 -17.46 -44.03 -12.96
CA LYS A 86 -16.40 -44.49 -12.02
C LYS A 86 -16.79 -44.34 -10.55
N LEU A 87 -17.76 -43.49 -10.21
CA LEU A 87 -18.28 -43.36 -8.86
C LEU A 87 -19.25 -44.49 -8.46
N MET A 88 -19.70 -45.31 -9.42
CA MET A 88 -20.55 -46.47 -9.17
C MET A 88 -19.77 -47.80 -9.16
N GLU A 89 -18.48 -47.77 -9.46
CA GLU A 89 -17.63 -48.96 -9.41
C GLU A 89 -17.32 -49.31 -7.95
N ALA A 90 -17.82 -50.46 -7.49
CA ALA A 90 -17.45 -50.99 -6.18
C ALA A 90 -15.97 -51.41 -6.18
N LYS A 91 -15.23 -50.92 -5.19
CA LYS A 91 -13.85 -51.35 -4.91
C LYS A 91 -13.73 -51.69 -3.44
N GLU A 92 -12.64 -52.36 -3.08
CA GLU A 92 -12.37 -52.71 -1.70
C GLU A 92 -11.80 -51.48 -0.98
N TYR A 93 -12.57 -50.93 -0.05
CA TYR A 93 -12.19 -49.81 0.81
C TYR A 93 -12.43 -50.22 2.26
N ASP A 94 -11.47 -50.01 3.15
CA ASP A 94 -11.61 -50.29 4.59
C ASP A 94 -12.07 -51.74 4.89
N SER A 95 -11.56 -52.72 4.14
CA SER A 95 -11.92 -54.15 4.24
C SER A 95 -13.41 -54.45 3.94
N GLN A 96 -14.12 -53.54 3.27
CA GLN A 96 -15.49 -53.72 2.79
C GLN A 96 -15.60 -53.36 1.30
N SER A 97 -16.30 -54.20 0.53
CA SER A 97 -16.60 -53.90 -0.87
C SER A 97 -17.72 -52.85 -0.92
N ARG A 98 -17.37 -51.59 -1.21
CA ARG A 98 -18.31 -50.47 -1.30
C ARG A 98 -17.99 -49.54 -2.48
N THR A 99 -18.95 -48.72 -2.88
CA THR A 99 -18.72 -47.61 -3.81
C THR A 99 -18.03 -46.43 -3.11
N PRO A 100 -17.28 -45.61 -3.86
CA PRO A 100 -16.51 -44.50 -3.29
C PRO A 100 -17.40 -43.38 -2.74
N TYR A 101 -16.95 -42.74 -1.66
CA TYR A 101 -17.61 -41.56 -1.11
C TYR A 101 -17.40 -40.34 -2.00
N CYS A 102 -18.46 -39.54 -2.11
CA CYS A 102 -18.53 -38.33 -2.92
C CYS A 102 -18.89 -37.12 -2.05
N LYS A 103 -18.32 -35.98 -2.40
CA LYS A 103 -18.64 -34.65 -1.86
C LYS A 103 -19.29 -33.82 -2.95
N LEU A 104 -20.40 -33.18 -2.60
CA LEU A 104 -21.15 -32.28 -3.47
C LEU A 104 -20.97 -30.84 -3.00
N ASP A 105 -20.50 -29.97 -3.88
CA ASP A 105 -20.31 -28.54 -3.61
C ASP A 105 -21.06 -27.71 -4.65
N TRP A 106 -22.09 -26.98 -4.24
CA TRP A 106 -22.92 -26.17 -5.13
C TRP A 106 -23.20 -24.79 -4.53
N GLY A 107 -22.12 -24.04 -4.30
CA GLY A 107 -22.21 -22.66 -3.80
C GLY A 107 -22.82 -22.56 -2.39
N PRO A 108 -23.31 -21.37 -1.98
CA PRO A 108 -23.83 -21.13 -0.63
C PRO A 108 -25.26 -21.70 -0.44
N LEU A 109 -25.46 -22.98 -0.69
CA LEU A 109 -26.70 -23.69 -0.37
C LEU A 109 -26.85 -23.83 1.15
N ASN A 110 -27.50 -22.85 1.76
CA ASN A 110 -27.96 -22.92 3.15
C ASN A 110 -29.24 -23.77 3.30
N ILE A 111 -29.30 -24.94 2.66
CA ILE A 111 -30.40 -25.89 2.88
C ILE A 111 -30.01 -26.80 4.05
N LYS A 112 -30.46 -26.43 5.26
CA LYS A 112 -30.37 -27.28 6.45
C LYS A 112 -31.70 -28.02 6.63
N ILE A 113 -31.65 -29.34 6.80
CA ILE A 113 -32.81 -30.14 7.20
C ILE A 113 -32.56 -30.58 8.65
N GLY A 114 -33.13 -29.84 9.61
CA GLY A 114 -32.75 -29.96 11.02
C GLY A 114 -31.33 -29.45 11.29
N ASN A 115 -30.53 -30.19 12.06
CA ASN A 115 -29.14 -29.85 12.41
C ASN A 115 -28.09 -30.37 11.41
N ARG A 116 -28.49 -31.02 10.30
CA ARG A 116 -27.58 -31.68 9.36
C ARG A 116 -27.51 -30.98 8.01
N GLN A 117 -26.34 -31.03 7.38
CA GLN A 117 -26.11 -30.63 5.99
C GLN A 117 -25.99 -31.90 5.13
N PRO A 118 -26.98 -32.21 4.26
CA PRO A 118 -27.05 -33.48 3.53
C PRO A 118 -26.00 -33.65 2.41
N PHE A 119 -25.04 -32.72 2.28
CA PHE A 119 -24.08 -32.66 1.18
C PHE A 119 -22.64 -33.04 1.57
N LYS A 120 -22.38 -33.35 2.85
CA LYS A 120 -21.01 -33.49 3.39
C LYS A 120 -20.35 -34.82 2.98
N LYS A 121 -21.09 -35.94 3.00
CA LYS A 121 -20.62 -37.27 2.62
C LYS A 121 -21.78 -38.09 2.05
N CYS A 122 -21.65 -38.54 0.80
CA CYS A 122 -22.71 -39.28 0.11
C CYS A 122 -22.15 -40.35 -0.83
N ILE A 123 -22.98 -41.30 -1.23
CA ILE A 123 -22.68 -42.35 -2.21
C ILE A 123 -23.59 -42.15 -3.43
N LEU A 124 -23.07 -42.32 -4.65
CA LEU A 124 -23.90 -42.31 -5.86
C LEU A 124 -24.66 -43.64 -5.97
N LYS A 125 -25.99 -43.59 -5.81
CA LYS A 125 -26.87 -44.77 -5.83
C LYS A 125 -27.33 -45.15 -7.23
N SER A 126 -27.70 -44.16 -8.04
CA SER A 126 -28.15 -44.38 -9.40
C SER A 126 -27.77 -43.24 -10.33
N ILE A 127 -27.45 -43.61 -11.57
CA ILE A 127 -27.22 -42.68 -12.69
C ILE A 127 -28.07 -43.12 -13.87
N ASP A 128 -28.78 -42.18 -14.48
CA ASP A 128 -29.55 -42.38 -15.70
C ASP A 128 -29.06 -41.37 -16.76
N LEU A 129 -28.57 -41.89 -17.88
CA LEU A 129 -27.89 -41.15 -18.94
C LEU A 129 -28.76 -41.12 -20.19
N ASN A 130 -29.29 -39.95 -20.55
CA ASN A 130 -30.09 -39.75 -21.75
C ASN A 130 -29.35 -38.84 -22.75
N PHE A 131 -28.78 -39.43 -23.80
CA PHE A 131 -28.06 -38.68 -24.84
C PHE A 131 -29.04 -38.09 -25.86
N VAL A 132 -29.02 -36.77 -26.04
CA VAL A 132 -30.06 -36.03 -26.77
C VAL A 132 -29.56 -35.29 -28.01
N LEU A 133 -28.23 -35.19 -28.24
CA LEU A 133 -27.67 -34.54 -29.42
C LEU A 133 -26.39 -35.25 -29.89
N PHE A 134 -26.30 -35.50 -31.20
CA PHE A 134 -25.19 -36.18 -31.86
C PHE A 134 -24.66 -35.37 -33.03
N LEU A 135 -23.36 -35.45 -33.29
CA LEU A 135 -22.74 -34.96 -34.53
C LEU A 135 -23.09 -35.88 -35.70
N LYS A 136 -22.82 -35.43 -36.94
CA LYS A 136 -23.13 -36.20 -38.17
C LYS A 136 -22.41 -37.56 -38.24
N ASP A 137 -21.35 -37.75 -37.47
CA ASP A 137 -20.57 -38.98 -37.35
C ASP A 137 -21.08 -39.93 -36.25
N GLY A 138 -22.15 -39.56 -35.52
CA GLY A 138 -22.70 -40.35 -34.42
C GLY A 138 -22.07 -40.07 -33.05
N THR A 139 -21.17 -39.09 -32.92
CA THR A 139 -20.58 -38.72 -31.63
C THR A 139 -21.60 -38.00 -30.74
N PRO A 140 -21.89 -38.47 -29.51
CA PRO A 140 -22.78 -37.76 -28.58
C PRO A 140 -22.09 -36.50 -28.05
N VAL A 141 -22.75 -35.35 -28.20
CA VAL A 141 -22.25 -34.05 -27.73
C VAL A 141 -23.13 -33.42 -26.67
N ARG A 142 -24.31 -33.99 -26.39
CA ARG A 142 -25.18 -33.52 -25.29
C ARG A 142 -25.85 -34.68 -24.58
N VAL A 143 -25.81 -34.64 -23.25
CA VAL A 143 -26.44 -35.66 -22.39
C VAL A 143 -27.15 -35.00 -21.22
N LYS A 144 -28.35 -35.49 -20.94
CA LYS A 144 -29.10 -35.22 -19.71
C LYS A 144 -28.84 -36.36 -18.74
N VAL A 145 -28.44 -36.02 -17.53
CA VAL A 145 -27.97 -36.98 -16.53
C VAL A 145 -28.79 -36.81 -15.26
N ASN A 146 -29.56 -37.83 -14.89
CA ASN A 146 -30.24 -37.87 -13.60
C ASN A 146 -29.39 -38.68 -12.63
N VAL A 147 -28.92 -38.05 -11.55
CA VAL A 147 -28.12 -38.71 -10.51
C VAL A 147 -28.87 -38.67 -9.19
N THR A 148 -28.85 -39.79 -8.46
CA THR A 148 -29.38 -39.88 -7.10
C THR A 148 -28.27 -40.29 -6.14
N PHE A 149 -28.04 -39.45 -5.15
CA PHE A 149 -27.09 -39.67 -4.06
C PHE A 149 -27.82 -40.11 -2.81
N GLU A 150 -27.24 -41.07 -2.10
CA GLU A 150 -27.66 -41.54 -0.79
C GLU A 150 -26.72 -40.96 0.27
N GLU A 151 -27.28 -40.36 1.32
CA GLU A 151 -26.49 -39.85 2.46
C GLU A 151 -25.77 -41.03 3.13
N ALA A 152 -24.45 -40.92 3.24
CA ALA A 152 -23.65 -41.91 3.96
C ALA A 152 -23.35 -41.36 5.36
N GLU A 153 -23.42 -42.23 6.35
CA GLU A 153 -23.06 -41.85 7.72
C GLU A 153 -21.57 -41.42 7.73
N ASP A 154 -21.31 -40.25 8.34
CA ASP A 154 -19.97 -39.97 8.83
C ASP A 154 -19.70 -41.09 9.85
N ALA A 155 -18.85 -42.07 9.49
CA ALA A 155 -18.24 -42.94 10.49
C ALA A 155 -17.80 -42.00 11.59
N ALA A 156 -18.39 -42.16 12.78
CA ALA A 156 -18.16 -41.27 13.91
C ALA A 156 -16.67 -40.95 13.90
N GLU A 157 -16.31 -39.68 13.70
CA GLU A 157 -14.94 -39.26 13.88
C GLU A 157 -14.56 -39.85 15.21
N GLY A 158 -13.59 -40.77 15.18
CA GLY A 158 -13.10 -41.41 16.37
C GLY A 158 -12.67 -40.28 17.27
N GLN A 159 -13.54 -39.92 18.20
CA GLN A 159 -13.15 -39.28 19.43
C GLN A 159 -12.11 -40.25 19.96
N ASN A 160 -10.83 -39.91 19.81
CA ASN A 160 -9.78 -40.72 20.38
C ASN A 160 -10.20 -40.91 21.85
N PRO A 161 -10.46 -42.14 22.31
CA PRO A 161 -10.38 -42.38 23.72
C PRO A 161 -8.95 -42.03 24.06
N THR A 162 -8.75 -41.06 24.95
CA THR A 162 -7.48 -40.94 25.66
C THR A 162 -7.38 -42.16 26.58
N THR A 163 -7.17 -43.31 25.98
CA THR A 163 -6.94 -44.61 26.60
C THR A 163 -6.47 -45.53 25.48
N ILE A 164 -5.24 -45.29 25.03
CA ILE A 164 -4.40 -46.41 24.64
C ILE A 164 -4.49 -47.39 25.80
N SER A 165 -4.86 -48.65 25.53
CA SER A 165 -4.80 -49.71 26.52
C SER A 165 -3.41 -49.68 27.14
N GLU A 166 -3.31 -49.26 28.41
CA GLU A 166 -2.06 -49.18 29.15
C GLU A 166 -1.32 -50.51 28.98
N ALA A 167 -0.10 -50.45 28.46
CA ALA A 167 0.88 -51.45 28.84
C ALA A 167 1.04 -51.29 30.36
N ARG A 168 0.34 -52.14 31.13
CA ARG A 168 0.31 -52.06 32.58
C ARG A 168 1.66 -52.53 33.12
N ASN A 169 2.55 -51.59 33.43
CA ASN A 169 3.66 -51.88 34.31
C ASN A 169 3.09 -51.92 35.74
N LEU A 170 3.14 -53.10 36.35
CA LEU A 170 2.77 -53.29 37.75
C LEU A 170 4.07 -53.32 38.57
N TRP A 171 4.15 -52.46 39.58
CA TRP A 171 5.27 -52.43 40.51
C TRP A 171 4.86 -53.06 41.83
N THR A 172 5.53 -54.13 42.24
CA THR A 172 5.36 -54.70 43.57
C THR A 172 6.32 -54.01 44.52
N VAL A 173 5.76 -53.23 45.45
CA VAL A 173 6.51 -52.48 46.46
C VAL A 173 7.28 -53.45 47.35
N THR A 174 8.59 -53.27 47.46
CA THR A 174 9.39 -53.99 48.46
C THR A 174 9.45 -53.21 49.77
N GLU A 175 9.57 -53.91 50.90
CA GLU A 175 9.54 -53.30 52.23
C GLU A 175 10.68 -52.28 52.37
N GLY A 176 10.32 -51.00 52.58
CA GLY A 176 11.26 -49.87 52.68
C GLY A 176 11.35 -48.98 51.43
N GLU A 177 10.70 -49.33 50.31
CA GLU A 177 10.58 -48.44 49.15
C GLU A 177 9.61 -47.28 49.41
N THR A 178 10.01 -46.08 49.02
CA THR A 178 9.16 -44.89 49.04
C THR A 178 8.69 -44.53 47.64
N ILE A 179 7.52 -43.91 47.53
CA ILE A 179 6.89 -43.60 46.23
C ILE A 179 7.76 -42.67 45.36
N ASP A 180 8.53 -41.78 45.97
CA ASP A 180 9.49 -40.89 45.31
C ASP A 180 10.73 -41.63 44.79
N TRP A 181 11.16 -42.69 45.49
CA TRP A 181 12.22 -43.56 44.99
C TRP A 181 11.73 -44.45 43.85
N ILE A 182 10.49 -44.97 43.93
CA ILE A 182 9.86 -45.72 42.84
C ILE A 182 9.72 -44.82 41.60
N ALA A 183 9.27 -43.57 41.79
CA ALA A 183 9.22 -42.57 40.71
C ALA A 183 10.60 -42.21 40.14
N TYR A 184 11.64 -42.14 40.97
CA TYR A 184 13.01 -41.97 40.47
C TYR A 184 13.50 -43.18 39.67
N LYS A 185 13.16 -44.40 40.08
CA LYS A 185 13.64 -45.61 39.42
C LYS A 185 12.93 -45.85 38.08
N GLU A 186 11.62 -45.59 38.03
CA GLU A 186 10.83 -45.75 36.80
C GLU A 186 10.93 -44.53 35.89
N PHE A 187 10.73 -43.33 36.43
CA PHE A 187 10.64 -42.08 35.66
C PHE A 187 11.89 -41.19 35.77
N GLY A 188 12.97 -41.64 36.43
CA GLY A 188 14.26 -40.92 36.59
C GLY A 188 14.18 -39.57 37.28
N ASN A 189 13.03 -39.21 37.84
CA ASN A 189 12.81 -37.97 38.56
C ASN A 189 11.83 -38.21 39.71
N CYS A 190 12.28 -37.95 40.92
CA CYS A 190 11.49 -38.13 42.14
C CYS A 190 10.19 -37.31 42.11
N ARG A 191 10.10 -36.21 41.34
CA ARG A 191 8.92 -35.32 41.29
C ARG A 191 7.65 -35.98 40.76
N TYR A 192 7.77 -37.06 39.99
CA TYR A 192 6.62 -37.80 39.44
C TYR A 192 5.96 -38.76 40.45
N TRP A 193 6.36 -38.69 41.72
CA TRP A 193 5.70 -39.45 42.78
C TRP A 193 4.19 -39.20 42.87
N ARG A 194 3.75 -37.96 42.59
CA ARG A 194 2.32 -37.61 42.55
C ARG A 194 1.58 -38.35 41.44
N HIS A 195 2.18 -38.49 40.27
CA HIS A 195 1.61 -39.25 39.16
C HIS A 195 1.33 -40.70 39.56
N ILE A 196 2.27 -41.33 40.28
CA ILE A 196 2.09 -42.69 40.84
C ILE A 196 1.01 -42.68 41.92
N ALA A 197 1.00 -41.68 42.81
CA ALA A 197 0.05 -41.59 43.90
C ALA A 197 -1.39 -41.45 43.39
N ASP A 198 -1.62 -40.51 42.47
CA ASP A 198 -2.93 -40.20 41.89
C ASP A 198 -3.46 -41.39 41.07
N THR A 199 -2.59 -42.02 40.26
CA THR A 199 -2.92 -43.23 39.48
C THR A 199 -3.40 -44.39 40.38
N ASN A 200 -2.91 -44.45 41.61
CA ASN A 200 -3.23 -45.50 42.57
C ASN A 200 -4.20 -45.05 43.67
N ASN A 201 -4.77 -43.84 43.55
CA ASN A 201 -5.65 -43.22 44.56
C ASN A 201 -5.03 -43.21 45.98
N LEU A 202 -3.72 -43.02 46.09
CA LEU A 202 -3.02 -42.92 47.37
C LEU A 202 -3.21 -41.51 47.95
N ILE A 203 -4.06 -41.41 48.97
CA ILE A 203 -4.34 -40.15 49.67
C ILE A 203 -3.14 -39.72 50.53
N ASP A 204 -2.47 -40.68 51.19
CA ASP A 204 -1.19 -40.45 51.87
C ASP A 204 -0.05 -41.11 51.05
N PRO A 205 0.91 -40.34 50.54
CA PRO A 205 2.03 -40.86 49.75
C PRO A 205 2.98 -41.78 50.53
N LYS A 206 2.88 -41.80 51.87
CA LYS A 206 3.67 -42.67 52.75
C LYS A 206 2.97 -43.99 53.10
N ASP A 207 1.71 -44.15 52.71
CA ASP A 207 0.93 -45.36 52.98
C ASP A 207 1.25 -46.46 51.95
N LEU A 208 2.51 -46.91 51.99
CA LEU A 208 3.03 -48.00 51.18
C LEU A 208 3.45 -49.17 52.08
N TYR A 209 2.99 -50.37 51.77
CA TYR A 209 3.41 -51.60 52.47
C TYR A 209 4.02 -52.62 51.51
N GLY A 210 4.96 -53.43 52.02
CA GLY A 210 5.61 -54.48 51.26
C GLY A 210 4.58 -55.46 50.67
N GLY A 211 4.67 -55.71 49.36
CA GLY A 211 3.72 -56.54 48.60
C GLY A 211 2.57 -55.78 47.96
N GLN A 212 2.39 -54.48 48.25
CA GLN A 212 1.42 -53.63 47.57
C GLN A 212 1.74 -53.50 46.08
N ILE A 213 0.74 -53.63 45.23
CA ILE A 213 0.90 -53.51 43.78
C ILE A 213 0.49 -52.11 43.35
N LEU A 214 1.45 -51.33 42.87
CA LEU A 214 1.21 -50.03 42.28
C LEU A 214 1.10 -50.16 40.76
N ARG A 215 0.08 -49.51 40.21
CA ARG A 215 -0.07 -49.26 38.78
C ARG A 215 0.86 -48.14 38.39
N ILE A 216 1.84 -48.45 37.54
CA ILE A 216 2.71 -47.44 36.94
C ILE A 216 2.19 -47.21 35.53
N VAL A 217 1.57 -46.04 35.36
CA VAL A 217 1.09 -45.57 34.06
C VAL A 217 2.20 -44.73 33.42
N PRO A 218 2.52 -44.93 32.12
CA PRO A 218 3.46 -44.09 31.40
C PRO A 218 3.15 -42.59 31.61
N LEU A 219 4.18 -41.74 31.67
CA LEU A 219 3.98 -40.31 31.77
C LEU A 219 3.12 -39.81 30.58
N PRO A 220 2.26 -38.80 30.78
CA PRO A 220 1.58 -38.15 29.67
C PRO A 220 2.60 -37.69 28.63
N TYR A 221 2.35 -37.97 27.35
CA TYR A 221 3.26 -37.62 26.25
C TYR A 221 3.53 -36.12 26.15
N VAL A 222 2.67 -35.28 26.72
CA VAL A 222 2.80 -33.82 26.76
C VAL A 222 3.30 -33.40 28.13
N MET A 223 4.52 -32.84 28.18
CA MET A 223 5.11 -32.31 29.41
C MET A 223 4.65 -30.87 29.68
N GLU A 224 4.64 -30.05 28.64
CA GLU A 224 4.29 -28.64 28.74
C GLU A 224 3.61 -28.14 27.47
N ILE A 225 2.59 -27.29 27.61
CA ILE A 225 2.07 -26.46 26.54
C ILE A 225 2.08 -25.01 27.03
N VAL A 226 2.66 -24.13 26.23
CA VAL A 226 2.57 -22.68 26.43
C VAL A 226 1.90 -22.07 25.22
N VAL A 227 0.88 -21.25 25.43
CA VAL A 227 0.27 -20.41 24.39
C VAL A 227 0.34 -18.95 24.81
N ASP A 228 1.11 -18.17 24.09
CA ASP A 228 1.27 -16.73 24.29
C ASP A 228 0.41 -15.96 23.29
N THR A 229 -0.57 -15.24 23.80
CA THR A 229 -1.37 -14.28 23.02
C THR A 229 -0.87 -12.87 23.26
N ASN A 230 -0.76 -12.05 22.20
CA ASN A 230 -0.20 -10.70 22.27
C ASN A 230 -0.93 -9.73 21.32
N LEU A 231 -1.03 -8.45 21.70
CA LEU A 231 -1.60 -7.42 20.83
C LEU A 231 -0.62 -6.84 19.79
N HIS A 232 0.68 -7.06 19.98
CA HIS A 232 1.74 -6.38 19.22
C HIS A 232 2.69 -7.33 18.50
N LEU A 233 2.71 -8.60 18.90
CA LEU A 233 3.52 -9.66 18.31
C LEU A 233 2.59 -10.78 17.81
N PRO A 234 3.02 -11.59 16.83
CA PRO A 234 2.30 -12.82 16.49
C PRO A 234 2.14 -13.71 17.72
N ASP A 235 0.96 -14.29 17.87
CA ASP A 235 0.69 -15.25 18.92
C ASP A 235 1.58 -16.48 18.69
N MET A 236 2.10 -17.03 19.79
CA MET A 236 3.09 -18.12 19.78
C MET A 236 2.57 -19.30 20.58
N PHE A 237 2.95 -20.50 20.17
CA PHE A 237 2.78 -21.69 20.99
C PHE A 237 4.07 -22.50 21.06
N SER A 238 4.24 -23.19 22.18
CA SER A 238 5.23 -24.24 22.33
C SER A 238 4.61 -25.47 22.97
N ILE A 239 4.91 -26.64 22.42
CA ILE A 239 4.48 -27.94 22.93
C ILE A 239 5.74 -28.74 23.20
N GLN A 240 5.97 -29.11 24.46
CA GLN A 240 7.06 -29.99 24.85
C GLN A 240 6.51 -31.41 25.05
N LEU A 241 7.03 -32.35 24.28
CA LEU A 241 6.67 -33.75 24.30
C LEU A 241 7.78 -34.62 24.89
N HIS A 242 7.38 -35.71 25.55
CA HIS A 242 8.28 -36.78 25.94
C HIS A 242 8.54 -37.68 24.73
N ASP A 243 9.81 -37.86 24.36
CA ASP A 243 10.22 -38.58 23.13
C ASP A 243 11.42 -39.52 23.36
N ASP A 244 11.49 -40.21 24.51
CA ASP A 244 12.58 -41.14 24.84
C ASP A 244 12.84 -42.24 23.79
N LYS A 245 11.83 -42.55 22.95
CA LYS A 245 11.94 -43.51 21.85
C LYS A 245 12.31 -42.90 20.50
N VAL A 246 12.39 -41.57 20.42
CA VAL A 246 12.73 -40.82 19.20
C VAL A 246 11.73 -41.11 18.07
N GLU A 247 10.46 -41.31 18.43
CA GLU A 247 9.37 -41.61 17.50
C GLU A 247 8.71 -40.33 16.98
N TRP A 248 8.63 -39.29 17.82
CA TRP A 248 7.93 -38.06 17.48
C TRP A 248 8.78 -37.12 16.61
N VAL A 249 10.09 -37.09 16.81
CA VAL A 249 10.99 -36.22 16.01
C VAL A 249 10.96 -36.55 14.51
N ASP A 250 10.78 -37.81 14.15
CA ASP A 250 10.74 -38.29 12.76
C ASP A 250 9.31 -38.33 12.19
N ASP A 251 8.31 -37.92 12.98
CA ASP A 251 6.91 -37.95 12.56
C ASP A 251 6.52 -36.74 11.70
N SER A 252 6.12 -37.00 10.47
CA SER A 252 5.68 -35.98 9.50
C SER A 252 4.50 -35.10 9.95
N ARG A 253 3.76 -35.47 11.01
CA ARG A 253 2.72 -34.63 11.62
C ARG A 253 3.29 -33.35 12.20
N PHE A 254 4.55 -33.36 12.63
CA PHE A 254 5.23 -32.21 13.20
C PHE A 254 6.09 -31.44 12.21
N ASP A 255 6.07 -31.80 10.92
CA ASP A 255 6.78 -31.07 9.87
C ASP A 255 6.48 -29.56 9.87
N LEU A 256 7.48 -28.77 9.45
CA LEU A 256 7.35 -27.33 9.31
C LEU A 256 6.18 -26.96 8.37
N GLY A 257 5.35 -26.01 8.82
CA GLY A 257 4.19 -25.50 8.10
C GLY A 257 2.89 -26.30 8.31
N LYS A 258 2.92 -27.41 9.06
CA LYS A 258 1.69 -28.11 9.48
C LYS A 258 0.88 -27.24 10.43
N SER A 259 -0.44 -27.30 10.31
CA SER A 259 -1.37 -26.49 11.12
C SER A 259 -1.60 -27.14 12.48
N VAL A 260 -1.64 -26.32 13.52
CA VAL A 260 -1.88 -26.74 14.91
C VAL A 260 -2.99 -25.87 15.48
N GLU A 261 -3.95 -26.50 16.17
CA GLU A 261 -4.96 -25.83 16.97
C GLU A 261 -4.88 -26.33 18.40
N ILE A 262 -4.80 -25.41 19.37
CA ILE A 262 -4.76 -25.73 20.80
C ILE A 262 -6.06 -25.20 21.42
N LEU A 263 -6.79 -26.08 22.11
CA LEU A 263 -8.04 -25.75 22.78
C LEU A 263 -8.01 -26.18 24.24
N VAL A 264 -8.67 -25.40 25.10
CA VAL A 264 -8.93 -25.74 26.50
C VAL A 264 -10.43 -25.55 26.75
N ASP A 265 -11.12 -26.57 27.26
CA ASP A 265 -12.57 -26.55 27.52
C ASP A 265 -13.42 -26.05 26.33
N ASN A 266 -13.10 -26.52 25.12
CA ASN A 266 -13.67 -26.08 23.82
C ASN A 266 -13.42 -24.60 23.44
N VAL A 267 -12.60 -23.88 24.19
CA VAL A 267 -12.12 -22.54 23.84
C VAL A 267 -10.82 -22.68 23.05
N SER A 268 -10.83 -22.26 21.79
CA SER A 268 -9.64 -22.23 20.94
C SER A 268 -8.71 -21.10 21.42
N LEU A 269 -7.50 -21.46 21.85
CA LEU A 269 -6.49 -20.50 22.31
C LEU A 269 -5.66 -19.97 21.14
N ILE A 270 -5.31 -20.83 20.17
CA ILE A 270 -4.51 -20.45 19.00
C ILE A 270 -4.74 -21.42 17.83
N LYS A 271 -4.75 -20.86 16.62
CA LYS A 271 -4.62 -21.59 15.34
C LYS A 271 -3.36 -21.13 14.63
N GLY A 272 -2.32 -21.95 14.69
CA GLY A 272 -1.01 -21.61 14.17
C GLY A 272 -0.45 -22.65 13.20
N GLU A 273 0.80 -22.46 12.84
CA GLU A 273 1.59 -23.43 12.10
C GLU A 273 2.95 -23.63 12.74
N ILE A 274 3.50 -24.83 12.57
CA ILE A 274 4.80 -25.21 13.13
C ILE A 274 5.90 -24.47 12.38
N THR A 275 6.77 -23.77 13.11
CA THR A 275 7.87 -22.99 12.54
C THR A 275 9.25 -23.45 13.02
N SER A 276 9.32 -24.17 14.14
CA SER A 276 10.56 -24.76 14.66
C SER A 276 10.27 -26.09 15.35
N ILE A 277 11.24 -27.00 15.28
CA ILE A 277 11.26 -28.28 15.98
C ILE A 277 12.64 -28.39 16.62
N GLU A 278 12.67 -28.59 17.93
CA GLU A 278 13.87 -28.56 18.77
C GLU A 278 13.92 -29.84 19.62
N PRO A 279 14.55 -30.93 19.13
CA PRO A 279 14.78 -32.12 19.94
C PRO A 279 15.92 -31.89 20.94
N GLU A 280 15.73 -32.34 22.17
CA GLU A 280 16.74 -32.37 23.22
C GLU A 280 17.04 -33.81 23.62
N PHE A 281 18.31 -34.21 23.49
CA PHE A 281 18.79 -35.55 23.86
C PHE A 281 19.54 -35.47 25.19
N GLY A 282 18.84 -35.84 26.26
CA GLY A 282 19.34 -35.82 27.63
C GLY A 282 20.18 -37.03 28.00
N VAL A 283 20.75 -36.99 29.21
CA VAL A 283 21.55 -38.07 29.78
C VAL A 283 20.65 -39.27 30.13
N HIS A 284 21.17 -40.50 30.02
CA HIS A 284 20.44 -41.77 30.28
C HIS A 284 19.36 -42.14 29.26
N GLY A 285 19.52 -41.75 27.99
CA GLY A 285 18.60 -42.15 26.91
C GLY A 285 17.24 -41.43 26.98
N ARG A 286 17.20 -40.26 27.62
CA ARG A 286 16.02 -39.41 27.63
C ARG A 286 16.02 -38.50 26.43
N ALA A 287 14.86 -38.34 25.80
CA ALA A 287 14.70 -37.39 24.73
C ALA A 287 13.37 -36.64 24.90
N SER A 288 13.39 -35.35 24.58
CA SER A 288 12.20 -34.53 24.54
C SER A 288 12.15 -33.74 23.25
N LEU A 289 10.94 -33.46 22.77
CA LEU A 289 10.71 -32.73 21.54
C LEU A 289 9.98 -31.43 21.85
N MET A 290 10.61 -30.29 21.58
CA MET A 290 9.97 -28.99 21.66
C MET A 290 9.50 -28.56 20.28
N ILE A 291 8.20 -28.43 20.11
CA ILE A 291 7.57 -27.92 18.88
C ILE A 291 7.19 -26.47 19.14
N ARG A 292 7.65 -25.55 18.29
CA ARG A 292 7.23 -24.14 18.36
C ARG A 292 6.52 -23.74 17.08
N GLY A 293 5.54 -22.87 17.23
CA GLY A 293 4.84 -22.30 16.10
C GLY A 293 4.24 -20.95 16.43
N TYR A 294 3.74 -20.31 15.38
CA TYR A 294 3.09 -19.01 15.48
C TYR A 294 1.76 -19.04 14.74
N ASP A 295 0.89 -18.07 15.04
CA ASP A 295 -0.25 -17.78 14.18
C ASP A 295 0.19 -17.46 12.73
N LYS A 296 -0.76 -17.40 11.79
CA LYS A 296 -0.45 -17.16 10.37
C LYS A 296 0.14 -15.77 10.09
N SER A 297 0.02 -14.81 11.00
CA SER A 297 0.55 -13.45 10.81
C SER A 297 2.07 -13.39 10.83
N HIS A 298 2.76 -14.38 11.41
CA HIS A 298 4.24 -14.43 11.38
C HIS A 298 4.78 -14.40 9.93
N ARG A 299 4.01 -14.89 8.95
CA ARG A 299 4.37 -14.83 7.52
C ARG A 299 4.54 -13.40 7.01
N LEU A 300 3.85 -12.42 7.61
CA LEU A 300 3.96 -11.00 7.26
C LEU A 300 5.27 -10.38 7.71
N HIS A 301 5.99 -11.01 8.64
CA HIS A 301 7.35 -10.65 9.02
C HIS A 301 8.41 -11.24 8.08
N ARG A 302 8.03 -12.14 7.16
CA ARG A 302 8.97 -12.81 6.28
C ARG A 302 9.30 -11.97 5.06
N GLY A 303 10.57 -11.57 4.97
CA GLY A 303 11.13 -10.86 3.83
C GLY A 303 10.77 -9.38 3.82
N ARG A 304 11.78 -8.53 3.58
CA ARG A 304 11.60 -7.09 3.41
C ARG A 304 11.28 -6.80 1.94
N LYS A 305 10.35 -5.88 1.70
CA LYS A 305 9.85 -5.54 0.36
C LYS A 305 9.95 -4.04 0.14
N THR A 306 10.18 -3.67 -1.13
CA THR A 306 10.04 -2.30 -1.62
C THR A 306 8.94 -2.28 -2.68
N ARG A 307 7.86 -1.53 -2.45
CA ARG A 307 6.73 -1.41 -3.39
C ARG A 307 5.95 -0.12 -3.20
N THR A 308 5.29 0.32 -4.25
CA THR A 308 4.46 1.53 -4.25
C THR A 308 2.97 1.15 -4.26
N PHE A 309 2.22 1.69 -3.30
CA PHE A 309 0.77 1.75 -3.24
C PHE A 309 0.30 3.16 -3.63
N LEU A 310 -1.02 3.36 -3.73
CA LEU A 310 -1.59 4.68 -4.00
C LEU A 310 -1.13 5.69 -2.93
N ASN A 311 -0.24 6.60 -3.33
CA ASN A 311 0.36 7.66 -2.51
C ASN A 311 1.24 7.20 -1.33
N VAL A 312 1.64 5.92 -1.28
CA VAL A 312 2.39 5.34 -0.16
C VAL A 312 3.42 4.33 -0.66
N ILE A 313 4.66 4.44 -0.22
CA ILE A 313 5.75 3.50 -0.49
C ILE A 313 6.02 2.69 0.78
N GLN A 314 6.07 1.37 0.63
CA GLN A 314 6.70 0.46 1.59
C GLN A 314 8.16 0.36 1.16
N ASN A 315 9.10 0.85 1.97
CA ASN A 315 10.52 0.93 1.60
C ASN A 315 11.34 0.00 2.49
N ASN A 316 11.85 -1.09 1.92
CA ASN A 316 12.66 -2.08 2.62
C ASN A 316 12.05 -2.45 3.99
N GLN A 317 10.77 -2.79 4.01
CA GLN A 317 10.01 -3.15 5.21
C GLN A 317 9.31 -4.48 4.99
N THR A 318 9.16 -5.27 6.03
CA THR A 318 8.21 -6.40 6.05
C THR A 318 6.78 -5.88 5.97
N ASP A 319 5.84 -6.76 5.61
CA ASP A 319 4.43 -6.35 5.49
C ASP A 319 3.86 -5.99 6.87
N MET A 320 4.29 -6.67 7.92
CA MET A 320 3.86 -6.36 9.29
C MET A 320 4.47 -5.05 9.82
N GLU A 321 5.76 -4.79 9.62
CA GLU A 321 6.38 -3.49 9.98
C GLU A 321 5.64 -2.32 9.31
N PHE A 322 5.32 -2.47 8.03
CA PHE A 322 4.59 -1.46 7.27
C PHE A 322 3.19 -1.21 7.85
N LEU A 323 2.43 -2.27 8.14
CA LEU A 323 1.10 -2.18 8.72
C LEU A 323 1.13 -1.59 10.14
N LEU A 324 2.04 -2.05 11.00
CA LEU A 324 2.19 -1.57 12.38
C LEU A 324 2.58 -0.09 12.43
N THR A 325 3.56 0.34 11.63
CA THR A 325 3.99 1.76 11.57
C THR A 325 2.82 2.66 11.16
N ARG A 326 2.00 2.22 10.20
CA ARG A 326 0.80 2.95 9.79
C ARG A 326 -0.26 2.95 10.88
N ALA A 327 -0.53 1.80 11.49
CA ALA A 327 -1.55 1.65 12.52
C ALA A 327 -1.25 2.53 13.74
N GLN A 328 -0.02 2.47 14.26
CA GLN A 328 0.46 3.30 15.37
C GLN A 328 0.29 4.79 15.09
N ARG A 329 0.58 5.23 13.84
CA ARG A 329 0.48 6.64 13.43
C ARG A 329 -0.95 7.21 13.52
N ILE A 330 -1.97 6.37 13.30
CA ILE A 330 -3.38 6.80 13.24
C ILE A 330 -4.24 6.27 14.40
N GLY A 331 -3.65 5.54 15.35
CA GLY A 331 -4.36 4.97 16.51
C GLY A 331 -5.16 3.72 16.17
N PHE A 332 -4.59 2.87 15.33
CA PHE A 332 -5.10 1.56 14.95
C PHE A 332 -4.14 0.47 15.43
N GLU A 333 -4.64 -0.75 15.49
CA GLU A 333 -3.92 -1.97 15.87
C GLU A 333 -4.09 -3.04 14.79
N VAL A 334 -3.08 -3.90 14.70
CA VAL A 334 -3.01 -4.99 13.72
C VAL A 334 -2.73 -6.27 14.48
N TYR A 335 -3.60 -7.25 14.36
CA TYR A 335 -3.47 -8.54 15.02
C TYR A 335 -4.20 -9.63 14.24
N ASP A 336 -3.82 -10.89 14.47
CA ASP A 336 -4.58 -12.05 14.00
C ASP A 336 -5.52 -12.56 15.09
N THR A 337 -6.64 -13.13 14.69
CA THR A 337 -7.48 -13.92 15.59
C THR A 337 -7.95 -15.14 14.82
N LEU A 338 -7.42 -16.31 15.22
CA LEU A 338 -7.79 -17.61 14.68
C LEU A 338 -7.69 -17.67 13.14
N GLY A 339 -6.69 -17.02 12.55
CA GLY A 339 -6.42 -16.98 11.11
C GLY A 339 -7.08 -15.82 10.36
N THR A 340 -7.75 -14.89 11.06
CA THR A 340 -8.28 -13.65 10.48
C THR A 340 -7.46 -12.45 10.93
N LEU A 341 -6.84 -11.74 9.97
CA LEU A 341 -6.10 -10.52 10.23
C LEU A 341 -7.05 -9.32 10.38
N HIS A 342 -6.95 -8.62 11.51
CA HIS A 342 -7.73 -7.43 11.83
C HIS A 342 -6.86 -6.17 11.77
N PHE A 343 -7.36 -5.13 11.09
CA PHE A 343 -6.82 -3.77 11.12
C PHE A 343 -7.92 -2.84 11.65
N VAL A 344 -7.91 -2.56 12.95
CA VAL A 344 -9.03 -1.89 13.64
C VAL A 344 -8.56 -0.73 14.50
N LYS A 345 -9.47 0.19 14.81
CA LYS A 345 -9.17 1.32 15.69
C LYS A 345 -8.93 0.82 17.12
N CYS A 346 -7.84 1.27 17.73
CA CYS A 346 -7.44 0.83 19.07
C CYS A 346 -8.50 1.11 20.14
N GLY A 347 -8.60 0.22 21.13
CA GLY A 347 -9.42 0.39 22.33
C GLY A 347 -10.84 -0.17 22.23
N LYS A 348 -11.21 -0.79 21.10
CA LYS A 348 -12.40 -1.63 21.03
C LYS A 348 -12.04 -2.99 21.68
N SER A 349 -12.68 -3.30 22.80
CA SER A 349 -12.47 -4.61 23.46
C SER A 349 -12.91 -5.74 22.54
N ARG A 350 -12.17 -6.85 22.53
CA ARG A 350 -12.58 -8.10 21.85
C ARG A 350 -13.75 -8.78 22.57
N GLY A 351 -13.90 -8.49 23.87
CA GLY A 351 -15.00 -8.95 24.71
C GLY A 351 -14.76 -8.58 26.17
N ASN A 352 -15.58 -9.12 27.06
CA ASN A 352 -15.31 -9.16 28.49
C ASN A 352 -14.67 -10.50 28.80
N GLY A 353 -13.51 -10.49 29.45
CA GLY A 353 -12.89 -11.67 30.04
C GLY A 353 -13.48 -11.96 31.43
N PRO A 354 -12.86 -12.85 32.21
CA PRO A 354 -13.37 -13.26 33.51
C PRO A 354 -13.25 -12.14 34.55
N ASP A 355 -14.12 -12.21 35.56
CA ASP A 355 -13.97 -11.43 36.79
C ASP A 355 -12.92 -12.14 37.67
N LEU A 356 -11.88 -11.41 38.06
CA LEU A 356 -10.70 -11.90 38.77
C LEU A 356 -10.67 -11.37 40.20
N GLU A 357 -10.84 -12.25 41.17
CA GLU A 357 -10.85 -11.95 42.59
C GLU A 357 -9.56 -12.43 43.26
N TRP A 358 -8.81 -11.49 43.85
CA TRP A 358 -7.57 -11.83 44.56
C TRP A 358 -7.85 -12.72 45.77
N GLY A 359 -7.13 -13.85 45.83
CA GLY A 359 -7.30 -14.89 46.84
C GLY A 359 -8.37 -15.93 46.50
N ALA A 360 -9.06 -15.80 45.36
CA ALA A 360 -9.96 -16.80 44.79
C ALA A 360 -9.37 -17.33 43.48
N ASN A 361 -9.81 -16.82 42.32
CA ASN A 361 -9.30 -17.23 41.00
C ASN A 361 -8.04 -16.44 40.56
N LEU A 362 -7.69 -15.35 41.24
CA LEU A 362 -6.45 -14.59 41.02
C LEU A 362 -5.44 -14.87 42.15
N ARG A 363 -4.35 -15.56 41.79
CA ARG A 363 -3.30 -16.03 42.71
C ARG A 363 -2.33 -14.92 43.11
N SER A 364 -1.85 -14.14 42.15
CA SER A 364 -1.01 -12.96 42.41
C SER A 364 -1.32 -11.83 41.44
N PHE A 365 -1.17 -10.60 41.91
CA PHE A 365 -1.37 -9.41 41.10
C PHE A 365 -0.37 -8.32 41.51
N GLN A 366 0.38 -7.82 40.53
CA GLN A 366 1.44 -6.82 40.71
C GLN A 366 1.14 -5.57 39.88
N PRO A 367 0.22 -4.71 40.35
CA PRO A 367 -0.08 -3.46 39.67
C PRO A 367 1.00 -2.40 39.95
N ARG A 368 1.33 -1.63 38.91
CA ARG A 368 2.23 -0.48 38.95
C ARG A 368 1.52 0.75 38.44
N TRP A 369 1.70 1.84 39.17
CA TRP A 369 1.18 3.15 38.83
C TRP A 369 2.30 4.03 38.27
N VAL A 370 2.21 4.44 37.01
CA VAL A 370 3.31 5.09 36.27
C VAL A 370 3.01 6.57 36.03
N GLY A 371 3.67 7.45 36.79
CA GLY A 371 3.56 8.90 36.68
C GLY A 371 4.57 9.63 35.76
N PRO A 372 5.86 9.21 35.63
CA PRO A 372 6.91 10.06 35.06
C PRO A 372 6.72 10.55 33.61
N HIS A 373 6.12 9.75 32.72
CA HIS A 373 5.93 10.09 31.30
C HIS A 373 4.52 10.59 30.96
N GLN A 374 3.65 10.76 31.97
CA GLN A 374 2.30 11.24 31.75
C GLN A 374 2.28 12.74 31.41
N THR A 375 1.50 13.12 30.39
CA THR A 375 1.44 14.51 29.90
C THR A 375 0.01 15.06 29.90
N ASP A 376 -0.12 16.39 30.02
CA ASP A 376 -1.40 17.10 30.07
C ASP A 376 -1.93 17.53 28.71
N LYS A 377 -1.03 17.63 27.73
CA LYS A 377 -1.32 18.14 26.39
C LYS A 377 -0.55 17.33 25.35
N PHE A 378 -1.25 16.95 24.29
CA PHE A 378 -0.70 16.25 23.14
C PHE A 378 -0.89 17.15 21.93
N VAL A 379 0.22 17.60 21.33
CA VAL A 379 0.21 18.57 20.25
C VAL A 379 0.90 17.98 19.03
N VAL A 380 0.23 18.03 17.88
CA VAL A 380 0.82 17.67 16.60
C VAL A 380 0.81 18.89 15.72
N ASN A 381 1.98 19.28 15.22
CA ASN A 381 2.12 20.37 14.27
C ASN A 381 2.43 19.82 12.88
N GLY A 382 1.87 20.46 11.86
CA GLY A 382 2.08 20.13 10.46
C GLY A 382 1.96 21.36 9.57
N TRP A 383 2.08 21.14 8.26
CA TRP A 383 2.03 22.19 7.25
C TRP A 383 1.10 21.77 6.12
N ASP A 384 0.04 22.55 5.89
CA ASP A 384 -0.83 22.42 4.73
C ASP A 384 -0.20 23.18 3.57
N ASP A 385 0.36 22.47 2.61
CA ASP A 385 0.99 23.08 1.45
C ASP A 385 0.01 23.59 0.39
N GLU A 386 -1.22 23.07 0.37
CA GLU A 386 -2.28 23.56 -0.51
C GLU A 386 -2.79 24.93 -0.03
N LYS A 387 -2.92 25.12 1.28
CA LYS A 387 -3.38 26.39 1.89
C LYS A 387 -2.26 27.32 2.35
N LYS A 388 -1.02 26.82 2.40
CA LYS A 388 0.16 27.50 2.98
C LYS A 388 -0.07 27.94 4.43
N GLN A 389 -0.55 27.03 5.27
CA GLN A 389 -0.92 27.31 6.65
C GLN A 389 -0.37 26.26 7.63
N VAL A 390 -0.06 26.71 8.84
CA VAL A 390 0.30 25.82 9.96
C VAL A 390 -0.93 25.05 10.41
N ILE A 391 -0.79 23.74 10.52
CA ILE A 391 -1.79 22.86 11.15
C ILE A 391 -1.33 22.62 12.59
N THR A 392 -2.22 22.85 13.55
CA THR A 392 -1.99 22.47 14.95
C THR A 392 -3.19 21.72 15.48
N ALA A 393 -3.01 20.44 15.80
CA ALA A 393 -3.99 19.64 16.53
C ALA A 393 -3.58 19.53 18.00
N LYS A 394 -4.55 19.66 18.91
CA LYS A 394 -4.35 19.56 20.36
C LYS A 394 -5.36 18.57 20.93
N GLU A 395 -4.88 17.67 21.77
CA GLU A 395 -5.69 16.71 22.52
C GLU A 395 -5.29 16.74 23.99
N THR A 396 -6.25 16.42 24.87
CA THR A 396 -6.06 16.34 26.33
C THR A 396 -6.28 14.91 26.81
N PRO A 397 -5.68 14.49 27.93
CA PRO A 397 -5.86 13.16 28.49
C PRO A 397 -7.32 12.71 28.58
N ASN A 398 -7.57 11.43 28.30
CA ASN A 398 -8.90 10.84 28.27
C ASN A 398 -9.13 9.93 29.47
N SER A 399 -10.09 10.26 30.33
CA SER A 399 -10.43 9.45 31.50
C SER A 399 -11.05 8.09 31.13
N SER A 400 -11.59 7.91 29.92
CA SER A 400 -12.13 6.61 29.48
C SER A 400 -11.04 5.54 29.29
N LEU A 401 -9.76 5.92 29.34
CA LEU A 401 -8.61 5.01 29.27
C LEU A 401 -8.08 4.63 30.65
N ASN A 402 -8.62 5.21 31.71
CA ASN A 402 -8.24 4.87 33.07
C ASN A 402 -8.54 3.38 33.32
N GLN A 403 -7.57 2.72 33.96
CA GLN A 403 -7.67 1.32 34.38
C GLN A 403 -7.69 1.25 35.92
N GLY A 404 -8.17 0.15 36.47
CA GLY A 404 -8.31 -0.02 37.91
C GLY A 404 -9.23 1.03 38.55
N GLY A 405 -8.87 1.50 39.74
CA GLY A 405 -9.68 2.44 40.54
C GLY A 405 -9.39 3.92 40.27
N ALA A 406 -8.75 4.26 39.16
CA ALA A 406 -8.27 5.61 38.91
C ALA A 406 -9.37 6.60 38.51
N THR A 407 -9.57 7.63 39.34
CA THR A 407 -10.55 8.70 39.09
C THR A 407 -9.97 9.90 38.32
N LYS A 408 -8.64 10.06 38.32
CA LYS A 408 -7.92 11.10 37.56
C LYS A 408 -7.15 10.47 36.41
N THR A 409 -7.03 11.19 35.29
CA THR A 409 -6.12 10.82 34.20
C THR A 409 -4.67 10.91 34.66
N GLY A 410 -3.76 10.21 33.97
CA GLY A 410 -2.34 10.24 34.32
C GLY A 410 -1.72 11.62 34.30
N GLY A 411 -2.01 12.43 33.27
CA GLY A 411 -1.58 13.84 33.23
C GLY A 411 -2.09 14.63 34.42
N ALA A 412 -3.39 14.54 34.74
CA ALA A 412 -3.97 15.28 35.87
C ALA A 412 -3.40 14.84 37.24
N ALA A 413 -3.14 13.55 37.42
CA ALA A 413 -2.51 13.02 38.63
C ALA A 413 -1.05 13.46 38.74
N ALA A 414 -0.26 13.32 37.68
CA ALA A 414 1.14 13.74 37.61
C ALA A 414 1.29 15.25 37.84
N LYS A 415 0.45 16.08 37.18
CA LYS A 415 0.44 17.52 37.39
C LYS A 415 0.11 17.91 38.82
N SER A 416 -0.83 17.21 39.46
CA SER A 416 -1.17 17.45 40.88
C SER A 416 -0.01 17.06 41.80
N ALA A 417 0.65 15.94 41.53
CA ALA A 417 1.71 15.39 42.38
C ALA A 417 3.04 16.13 42.22
N PHE A 418 3.42 16.46 40.99
CA PHE A 418 4.72 17.05 40.65
C PHE A 418 4.67 18.56 40.41
N GLN A 419 3.47 19.17 40.51
CA GLN A 419 3.24 20.61 40.36
C GLN A 419 3.79 21.20 39.05
N LYS A 420 3.90 20.37 38.00
CA LYS A 420 4.47 20.75 36.70
C LYS A 420 3.55 20.29 35.60
N SER A 421 3.27 21.18 34.65
CA SER A 421 2.54 20.80 33.44
C SER A 421 3.50 20.20 32.43
N ALA A 422 3.10 19.13 31.76
CA ALA A 422 3.89 18.46 30.73
C ALA A 422 3.14 18.41 29.39
N SER A 423 3.85 18.60 28.29
CA SER A 423 3.30 18.55 26.94
C SER A 423 4.14 17.62 26.09
N SER A 424 3.49 16.73 25.35
CA SER A 424 4.12 15.94 24.29
C SER A 424 3.83 16.62 22.95
N VAL A 425 4.87 16.91 22.18
CA VAL A 425 4.76 17.65 20.91
C VAL A 425 5.45 16.87 19.79
N VAL A 426 4.71 16.55 18.74
CA VAL A 426 5.25 15.88 17.55
C VAL A 426 5.46 16.91 16.44
N VAL A 427 6.72 17.00 16.00
CA VAL A 427 7.19 17.86 14.88
C VAL A 427 8.04 17.11 13.86
N SER A 428 8.30 15.82 14.10
CA SER A 428 9.20 14.99 13.29
C SER A 428 8.50 14.24 12.15
N HIS A 429 7.20 14.46 11.96
CA HIS A 429 6.39 13.73 10.98
C HIS A 429 5.61 14.71 10.10
N PRO A 430 5.66 14.58 8.76
CA PRO A 430 4.93 15.47 7.87
C PRO A 430 3.43 15.20 7.96
N VAL A 431 2.65 16.22 8.25
CA VAL A 431 1.18 16.13 8.31
C VAL A 431 0.57 17.26 7.51
N SER A 432 -0.20 16.89 6.48
CA SER A 432 -0.73 17.84 5.49
C SER A 432 -2.22 18.16 5.67
N THR A 433 -2.93 17.51 6.62
CA THR A 433 -4.36 17.76 6.87
C THR A 433 -4.69 17.86 8.36
N PRO A 434 -5.68 18.70 8.77
CA PRO A 434 -6.12 18.81 10.16
C PRO A 434 -6.61 17.49 10.76
N ASP A 435 -7.32 16.67 9.99
CA ASP A 435 -7.85 15.38 10.45
C ASP A 435 -6.75 14.37 10.73
N ALA A 436 -5.71 14.31 9.89
CA ALA A 436 -4.55 13.47 10.13
C ALA A 436 -3.77 13.92 11.37
N ALA A 437 -3.62 15.23 11.58
CA ALA A 437 -2.98 15.78 12.78
C ALA A 437 -3.77 15.41 14.05
N LYS A 438 -5.11 15.50 13.98
CA LYS A 438 -5.99 15.12 15.08
C LYS A 438 -5.95 13.62 15.37
N ALA A 439 -5.95 12.76 14.35
CA ALA A 439 -5.83 11.32 14.52
C ALA A 439 -4.51 10.93 15.20
N MET A 440 -3.39 11.52 14.75
CA MET A 440 -2.07 11.31 15.35
C MET A 440 -2.00 11.83 16.79
N ALA A 441 -2.58 13.01 17.07
CA ALA A 441 -2.62 13.55 18.44
C ALA A 441 -3.44 12.65 19.39
N LYS A 442 -4.55 12.07 18.89
CA LYS A 442 -5.35 11.10 19.64
C LYS A 442 -4.60 9.79 19.87
N ALA A 443 -3.90 9.29 18.86
CA ALA A 443 -3.09 8.08 18.97
C ALA A 443 -2.01 8.25 20.06
N LEU A 444 -1.25 9.36 20.00
CA LEU A 444 -0.24 9.69 20.99
C LEU A 444 -0.82 9.83 22.41
N ARG A 445 -1.95 10.55 22.53
CA ARG A 445 -2.68 10.69 23.79
C ARG A 445 -3.04 9.32 24.36
N ASP A 446 -3.62 8.47 23.53
CA ASP A 446 -4.11 7.18 23.99
C ASP A 446 -2.96 6.26 24.39
N ASN A 447 -1.86 6.27 23.64
CA ASN A 447 -0.70 5.45 23.95
C ASN A 447 -0.15 5.78 25.34
N VAL A 448 0.16 7.07 25.58
CA VAL A 448 0.63 7.55 26.89
C VAL A 448 -0.42 7.30 27.98
N GLY A 449 -1.71 7.54 27.68
CA GLY A 449 -2.80 7.34 28.64
C GLY A 449 -2.97 5.88 29.08
N THR A 450 -2.75 4.91 28.19
CA THR A 450 -2.87 3.48 28.52
C THR A 450 -1.69 2.93 29.32
N GLU A 451 -0.50 3.53 29.21
CA GLU A 451 0.69 3.17 30.00
C GLU A 451 0.62 3.65 31.46
N TYR A 452 -0.38 4.46 31.80
CA TYR A 452 -0.57 5.02 33.13
C TYR A 452 -0.69 3.96 34.23
N PHE A 453 -1.29 2.82 33.89
CA PHE A 453 -1.32 1.62 34.71
C PHE A 453 -0.70 0.46 33.96
N GLN A 454 0.22 -0.22 34.65
CA GLN A 454 0.76 -1.49 34.19
C GLN A 454 0.48 -2.54 35.25
N ALA A 455 0.30 -3.78 34.86
CA ALA A 455 0.09 -4.86 35.82
C ALA A 455 0.52 -6.20 35.24
N GLU A 456 0.90 -7.09 36.14
CA GLU A 456 1.08 -8.51 35.85
C GLU A 456 0.22 -9.31 36.83
N GLY A 457 -0.46 -10.34 36.36
CA GLY A 457 -1.29 -11.18 37.20
C GLY A 457 -1.19 -12.65 36.82
N LEU A 458 -1.38 -13.51 37.83
CA LEU A 458 -1.39 -14.97 37.70
C LEU A 458 -2.75 -15.48 38.19
N ALA A 459 -3.50 -16.13 37.30
CA ALA A 459 -4.81 -16.72 37.58
C ALA A 459 -4.76 -18.24 37.50
N PHE A 460 -5.70 -18.90 38.18
CA PHE A 460 -5.89 -20.36 38.09
C PHE A 460 -6.60 -20.70 36.77
N GLY A 461 -5.82 -20.99 35.73
CA GLY A 461 -6.27 -21.63 34.50
C GLY A 461 -7.56 -21.08 33.87
N GLU A 462 -7.56 -19.83 33.41
CA GLU A 462 -8.72 -19.18 32.80
C GLU A 462 -8.54 -19.10 31.26
N PRO A 463 -9.25 -19.90 30.44
CA PRO A 463 -9.05 -19.91 28.98
C PRO A 463 -9.64 -18.70 28.25
N THR A 464 -10.55 -17.96 28.89
CA THR A 464 -11.14 -16.72 28.34
C THR A 464 -10.30 -15.48 28.61
N LEU A 465 -9.23 -15.60 29.42
CA LEU A 465 -8.29 -14.55 29.75
C LEU A 465 -7.25 -14.41 28.64
N GLN A 466 -7.57 -13.67 27.57
CA GLN A 466 -6.72 -13.51 26.38
C GLN A 466 -6.39 -12.05 26.08
N ALA A 467 -5.34 -11.82 25.29
CA ALA A 467 -5.00 -10.49 24.79
C ALA A 467 -6.17 -9.80 24.07
N GLY A 468 -6.39 -8.52 24.35
CA GLY A 468 -7.46 -7.71 23.76
C GLY A 468 -8.81 -7.76 24.48
N TYR A 469 -8.93 -8.52 25.56
CA TYR A 469 -10.12 -8.56 26.41
C TYR A 469 -10.00 -7.60 27.59
N LYS A 470 -11.15 -7.16 28.11
CA LYS A 470 -11.22 -6.41 29.37
C LYS A 470 -11.57 -7.35 30.51
N VAL A 471 -10.79 -7.29 31.58
CA VAL A 471 -10.98 -8.10 32.79
C VAL A 471 -11.22 -7.19 33.98
N LYS A 472 -12.05 -7.65 34.91
CA LYS A 472 -12.34 -6.91 36.14
C LYS A 472 -11.52 -7.53 37.26
N VAL A 473 -10.68 -6.75 37.93
CA VAL A 473 -9.90 -7.20 39.08
C VAL A 473 -10.49 -6.63 40.36
N GLU A 474 -10.71 -7.48 41.35
CA GLU A 474 -11.31 -7.13 42.63
C GLU A 474 -10.48 -7.61 43.82
N ARG A 475 -10.84 -7.13 45.03
CA ARG A 475 -10.16 -7.45 46.31
C ARG A 475 -8.69 -7.03 46.43
N VAL A 476 -8.21 -6.14 45.57
CA VAL A 476 -6.83 -5.57 45.59
C VAL A 476 -6.78 -4.11 46.08
N GLY A 477 -7.80 -3.70 46.84
CA GLY A 477 -7.97 -2.34 47.36
C GLY A 477 -8.55 -1.35 46.33
N THR A 478 -9.20 -0.29 46.81
CA THR A 478 -10.00 0.62 45.98
C THR A 478 -9.22 1.38 44.90
N ARG A 479 -7.89 1.48 45.03
CA ARG A 479 -7.02 2.14 44.05
C ARG A 479 -6.74 1.27 42.83
N PHE A 480 -6.68 -0.04 43.01
CA PHE A 480 -6.29 -0.99 41.97
C PHE A 480 -7.42 -1.93 41.56
N SER A 481 -8.50 -2.03 42.33
CA SER A 481 -9.69 -2.74 41.87
C SER A 481 -10.36 -1.98 40.72
N GLY A 482 -10.73 -2.68 39.65
CA GLY A 482 -11.41 -2.10 38.49
C GLY A 482 -11.12 -2.85 37.20
N ASN A 483 -11.40 -2.20 36.07
CA ASN A 483 -11.24 -2.82 34.75
C ASN A 483 -9.82 -2.65 34.22
N TYR A 484 -9.28 -3.71 33.65
CA TYR A 484 -7.97 -3.77 33.01
C TYR A 484 -8.11 -4.28 31.58
N TYR A 485 -7.34 -3.72 30.66
CA TYR A 485 -7.28 -4.16 29.28
C TYR A 485 -6.03 -5.02 29.08
N VAL A 486 -6.23 -6.32 28.86
CA VAL A 486 -5.15 -7.30 28.77
C VAL A 486 -4.41 -7.11 27.45
N THR A 487 -3.09 -6.90 27.52
CA THR A 487 -2.25 -6.67 26.33
C THR A 487 -1.49 -7.92 25.91
N ALA A 488 -1.25 -8.84 26.84
CA ALA A 488 -0.73 -10.18 26.57
C ALA A 488 -1.26 -11.17 27.61
N ALA A 489 -1.43 -12.43 27.22
CA ALA A 489 -1.73 -13.53 28.13
C ALA A 489 -0.99 -14.79 27.71
N SER A 490 -0.38 -15.49 28.68
CA SER A 490 0.33 -16.75 28.53
C SER A 490 -0.44 -17.83 29.26
N HIS A 491 -0.89 -18.82 28.51
CA HIS A 491 -1.59 -20.00 29.00
C HIS A 491 -0.56 -21.13 29.14
N ILE A 492 -0.28 -21.54 30.37
CA ILE A 492 0.78 -22.51 30.70
C ILE A 492 0.11 -23.75 31.28
N TYR A 493 0.21 -24.86 30.56
CA TYR A 493 -0.12 -26.19 31.05
C TYR A 493 1.17 -26.94 31.33
N ARG A 494 1.39 -27.40 32.56
CA ARG A 494 2.56 -28.19 32.96
C ARG A 494 2.18 -29.22 34.00
N ASP A 495 2.52 -30.49 33.74
CA ASP A 495 2.30 -31.60 34.68
C ASP A 495 0.87 -31.66 35.27
N GLY A 496 -0.15 -31.38 34.45
CA GLY A 496 -1.56 -31.38 34.88
C GLY A 496 -2.07 -30.08 35.52
N LEU A 497 -1.19 -29.10 35.77
CA LEU A 497 -1.58 -27.77 36.26
C LEU A 497 -1.73 -26.81 35.09
N TYR A 498 -2.84 -26.07 35.07
CA TYR A 498 -3.11 -25.03 34.10
C TYR A 498 -3.15 -23.66 34.79
N GLU A 499 -2.29 -22.75 34.34
CA GLU A 499 -2.17 -21.39 34.85
C GLU A 499 -2.24 -20.38 33.70
N THR A 500 -2.81 -19.20 33.98
CA THR A 500 -2.82 -18.09 33.01
C THR A 500 -2.10 -16.89 33.61
N VAL A 501 -1.02 -16.46 32.98
CA VAL A 501 -0.32 -15.22 33.30
C VAL A 501 -0.80 -14.13 32.34
N PHE A 502 -1.22 -12.97 32.84
CA PHE A 502 -1.62 -11.86 31.99
C PHE A 502 -0.84 -10.60 32.31
N THR A 503 -0.61 -9.79 31.28
CA THR A 503 0.10 -8.52 31.37
C THR A 503 -0.78 -7.39 30.84
N VAL A 504 -0.63 -6.23 31.47
CA VAL A 504 -1.18 -4.94 31.04
C VAL A 504 0.00 -3.99 30.92
N SER A 505 0.40 -3.65 29.69
CA SER A 505 1.56 -2.79 29.42
C SER A 505 1.22 -1.46 28.72
N GLY A 506 -0.03 -1.28 28.29
CA GLY A 506 -0.45 -0.17 27.42
C GLY A 506 -0.39 -0.54 25.93
N ARG A 507 -0.57 0.45 25.04
CA ARG A 507 -0.63 0.24 23.58
C ARG A 507 0.73 0.18 22.86
N HIS A 508 1.83 0.46 23.55
CA HIS A 508 3.16 0.21 23.00
C HIS A 508 3.72 -1.09 23.59
N PRO A 509 4.30 -1.96 22.76
CA PRO A 509 5.10 -3.06 23.26
C PRO A 509 6.33 -2.45 23.94
N ASN A 510 6.44 -2.55 25.26
CA ASN A 510 7.65 -2.22 26.00
C ASN A 510 8.71 -3.33 25.83
N THR A 511 8.84 -3.87 24.61
CA THR A 511 9.84 -4.88 24.28
C THR A 511 11.19 -4.21 24.06
N ILE A 512 12.27 -4.93 24.37
CA ILE A 512 13.64 -4.45 24.12
C ILE A 512 13.81 -4.12 22.62
N SER A 513 13.24 -4.93 21.72
CA SER A 513 13.27 -4.66 20.27
C SER A 513 12.61 -3.32 19.93
N HIS A 514 11.40 -3.05 20.43
CA HIS A 514 10.72 -1.78 20.17
C HIS A 514 11.50 -0.60 20.76
N LEU A 515 12.06 -0.74 21.97
CA LEU A 515 12.87 0.30 22.61
C LEU A 515 14.18 0.59 21.85
N LEU A 516 14.80 -0.43 21.25
CA LEU A 516 16.01 -0.29 20.43
C LEU A 516 15.68 0.23 19.02
N GLU A 517 14.59 -0.22 18.40
CA GLU A 517 14.12 0.17 17.06
C GLU A 517 13.56 1.59 17.02
N SER A 518 13.04 2.10 18.15
CA SER A 518 12.55 3.47 18.31
C SER A 518 13.61 4.55 18.00
N GLY A 519 14.89 4.16 17.81
CA GLY A 519 16.00 5.06 17.48
C GLY A 519 16.55 4.99 16.05
N THR A 520 16.19 4.02 15.23
CA THR A 520 16.81 3.84 13.90
C THR A 520 15.89 4.30 12.77
N ALA A 521 16.30 5.30 11.98
CA ALA A 521 15.49 5.75 10.84
C ALA A 521 15.28 4.66 9.76
N ASP A 522 16.22 3.73 9.67
CA ASP A 522 16.22 2.64 8.68
C ASP A 522 15.07 1.64 8.92
N SER A 523 14.64 1.43 10.17
CA SER A 523 13.52 0.52 10.49
C SER A 523 12.16 1.10 10.07
N GLN A 524 12.02 2.44 10.04
CA GLN A 524 10.78 3.11 9.62
C GLN A 524 10.70 3.41 8.13
N GLY A 525 11.69 2.97 7.33
CA GLY A 525 11.72 3.21 5.89
C GLY A 525 12.00 4.67 5.51
N PHE A 526 12.47 5.48 6.46
CA PHE A 526 12.89 6.86 6.20
C PHE A 526 14.24 6.88 5.50
N VAL A 527 14.40 7.80 4.55
CA VAL A 527 15.67 8.01 3.87
C VAL A 527 16.39 9.19 4.51
N ARG A 528 17.64 8.97 4.92
CA ARG A 528 18.53 10.04 5.39
C ARG A 528 19.30 10.62 4.21
N GLY A 529 19.31 11.95 4.09
CA GLY A 529 20.06 12.65 3.06
C GLY A 529 19.29 12.79 1.74
N VAL A 530 20.05 12.80 0.64
CA VAL A 530 19.54 13.03 -0.72
C VAL A 530 19.81 11.81 -1.60
N VAL A 531 18.92 11.55 -2.57
CA VAL A 531 19.04 10.41 -3.48
C VAL A 531 18.83 10.84 -4.93
N ILE A 532 19.31 10.03 -5.87
CA ILE A 532 19.05 10.23 -7.28
C ILE A 532 17.68 9.66 -7.69
N GLY A 533 17.09 10.26 -8.72
CA GLY A 533 15.90 9.74 -9.40
C GLY A 533 15.91 10.13 -10.87
N LEU A 534 15.16 9.38 -11.67
CA LEU A 534 14.98 9.65 -13.10
C LEU A 534 13.54 10.07 -13.36
N VAL A 535 13.33 11.18 -14.04
CA VAL A 535 11.98 11.69 -14.31
C VAL A 535 11.18 10.71 -15.17
N THR A 536 9.99 10.34 -14.70
CA THR A 536 9.06 9.43 -15.41
C THR A 536 7.86 10.16 -15.98
N ASN A 537 7.43 11.26 -15.34
CA ASN A 537 6.24 11.99 -15.74
C ASN A 537 6.33 13.48 -15.35
N ASN A 538 6.20 14.37 -16.32
CA ASN A 538 6.21 15.82 -16.14
C ASN A 538 4.86 16.48 -16.45
N VAL A 539 3.78 15.70 -16.64
CA VAL A 539 2.43 16.20 -16.93
C VAL A 539 1.61 16.32 -15.64
N ASP A 540 1.82 17.41 -14.90
CA ASP A 540 1.10 17.67 -13.65
C ASP A 540 -0.32 18.20 -13.89
N LYS A 541 -1.32 17.35 -13.64
CA LYS A 541 -2.75 17.69 -13.76
C LYS A 541 -3.22 18.78 -12.80
N LYS A 542 -2.47 19.08 -11.72
CA LYS A 542 -2.78 20.19 -10.80
C LYS A 542 -2.07 21.49 -11.18
N HIS A 543 -1.24 21.50 -12.23
CA HIS A 543 -0.50 22.68 -12.70
C HIS A 543 0.40 23.32 -11.63
N LEU A 544 1.01 22.52 -10.75
CA LEU A 544 1.89 23.00 -9.67
C LEU A 544 3.38 22.90 -10.05
N GLY A 545 3.71 22.53 -11.28
CA GLY A 545 5.10 22.35 -11.74
C GLY A 545 5.80 21.17 -11.09
N ARG A 546 5.06 20.12 -10.72
CA ARG A 546 5.61 18.90 -10.10
C ARG A 546 6.00 17.88 -11.16
N VAL A 547 6.91 16.98 -10.83
CA VAL A 547 7.23 15.81 -11.66
C VAL A 547 7.22 14.54 -10.83
N LYS A 548 7.07 13.39 -11.47
CA LYS A 548 7.32 12.08 -10.87
C LYS A 548 8.65 11.52 -11.33
N VAL A 549 9.24 10.69 -10.49
CA VAL A 549 10.50 10.02 -10.76
C VAL A 549 10.40 8.53 -10.46
N LYS A 550 11.33 7.75 -11.00
CA LYS A 550 11.67 6.41 -10.50
C LYS A 550 12.99 6.45 -9.75
N TYR A 551 13.20 5.50 -8.85
CA TYR A 551 14.43 5.37 -8.06
C TYR A 551 15.34 4.27 -8.64
N PRO A 552 16.44 4.61 -9.35
CA PRO A 552 17.26 3.62 -10.07
C PRO A 552 17.86 2.52 -9.20
N TRP A 553 18.12 2.82 -7.93
CA TRP A 553 18.76 1.91 -6.97
C TRP A 553 17.78 0.97 -6.25
N MET A 554 16.46 1.18 -6.39
CA MET A 554 15.44 0.35 -5.72
C MET A 554 15.03 -0.89 -6.52
N GLY A 555 15.39 -0.95 -7.81
CA GLY A 555 14.94 -2.02 -8.70
C GLY A 555 13.43 -2.00 -8.93
N LYS A 556 12.86 -3.18 -9.13
CA LYS A 556 11.43 -3.39 -9.40
C LYS A 556 10.73 -3.93 -8.16
N ASP A 557 9.43 -3.66 -8.07
CA ASP A 557 8.57 -4.25 -7.04
C ASP A 557 8.46 -5.78 -7.22
N PRO A 558 7.89 -6.51 -6.24
CA PRO A 558 7.70 -7.97 -6.34
C PRO A 558 6.86 -8.44 -7.54
N ASN A 559 6.10 -7.54 -8.20
CA ASN A 559 5.30 -7.83 -9.38
C ASN A 559 6.00 -7.42 -10.69
N GLY A 560 7.24 -6.90 -10.62
CA GLY A 560 8.04 -6.48 -11.77
C GLY A 560 7.80 -5.04 -12.25
N ALA A 561 7.05 -4.22 -11.52
CA ALA A 561 6.82 -2.81 -11.83
C ALA A 561 7.95 -1.91 -11.29
N GLU A 562 8.27 -0.83 -12.00
CA GLU A 562 9.22 0.17 -11.53
C GLU A 562 8.67 0.93 -10.31
N ILE A 563 9.54 1.22 -9.33
CA ILE A 563 9.16 2.00 -8.14
C ILE A 563 9.08 3.49 -8.51
N GLU A 564 7.87 3.95 -8.83
CA GLU A 564 7.58 5.36 -9.08
C GLU A 564 7.29 6.13 -7.79
N SER A 565 7.74 7.38 -7.72
CA SER A 565 7.48 8.31 -6.64
C SER A 565 6.05 8.86 -6.65
N HIS A 566 5.64 9.44 -5.52
CA HIS A 566 4.56 10.43 -5.56
C HIS A 566 5.02 11.70 -6.33
N TRP A 567 4.09 12.59 -6.67
CA TRP A 567 4.43 13.90 -7.26
C TRP A 567 5.42 14.67 -6.37
N ALA A 568 6.59 14.97 -6.92
CA ALA A 568 7.67 15.72 -6.28
C ALA A 568 7.58 17.20 -6.63
N ARG A 569 7.70 18.07 -5.62
CA ARG A 569 7.75 19.53 -5.82
C ARG A 569 9.15 19.96 -6.24
N MET A 570 9.25 20.86 -7.20
CA MET A 570 10.52 21.47 -7.62
C MET A 570 10.93 22.56 -6.63
N ALA A 571 12.21 22.64 -6.29
CA ALA A 571 12.82 23.75 -5.56
C ALA A 571 13.67 24.62 -6.51
N PRO A 572 13.04 25.49 -7.33
CA PRO A 572 13.76 26.37 -8.22
C PRO A 572 14.50 27.48 -7.43
N PRO A 573 15.46 28.20 -8.05
CA PRO A 573 16.15 29.33 -7.43
C PRO A 573 15.23 30.42 -6.87
N SER A 574 14.03 30.58 -7.45
CA SER A 574 13.01 31.51 -6.97
C SER A 574 11.61 31.00 -7.36
N ALA A 575 10.66 31.09 -6.44
CA ALA A 575 9.23 30.84 -6.66
C ALA A 575 8.41 31.71 -5.71
N GLY A 576 7.22 32.17 -6.14
CA GLY A 576 6.40 33.02 -5.29
C GLY A 576 4.96 33.24 -5.80
N GLN A 577 4.27 34.18 -5.16
CA GLN A 577 2.92 34.62 -5.54
C GLN A 577 2.87 35.19 -6.96
N ASP A 578 1.68 35.22 -7.55
CA ASP A 578 1.41 35.76 -8.90
C ASP A 578 2.21 35.09 -10.02
N ASN A 579 2.41 33.77 -9.93
CA ASN A 579 3.16 32.96 -10.89
C ASN A 579 4.60 33.44 -11.14
N LYS A 580 5.21 34.12 -10.16
CA LYS A 580 6.60 34.58 -10.28
C LYS A 580 7.60 33.47 -9.92
N GLY A 581 8.73 33.46 -10.61
CA GLY A 581 9.85 32.57 -10.27
C GLY A 581 10.64 32.11 -11.50
N PHE A 582 11.55 31.19 -11.25
CA PHE A 582 12.31 30.49 -12.27
C PHE A 582 11.60 29.17 -12.62
N TYR A 583 11.02 29.09 -13.81
CA TYR A 583 10.26 27.93 -14.27
C TYR A 583 11.05 27.18 -15.35
N TYR A 584 11.79 26.16 -14.94
CA TYR A 584 12.60 25.32 -15.82
C TYR A 584 12.42 23.87 -15.39
N LEU A 585 11.60 23.13 -16.14
CA LEU A 585 11.25 21.74 -15.81
C LEU A 585 12.25 20.76 -16.43
N PRO A 586 12.57 19.67 -15.74
CA PRO A 586 13.32 18.56 -16.32
C PRO A 586 12.44 17.77 -17.31
N GLU A 587 13.11 17.15 -18.28
CA GLU A 587 12.52 16.26 -19.27
C GLU A 587 12.42 14.82 -18.74
N ILE A 588 11.63 13.98 -19.40
CA ILE A 588 11.56 12.56 -19.06
C ILE A 588 12.93 11.92 -19.28
N ASN A 589 13.36 11.11 -18.32
CA ASN A 589 14.67 10.48 -18.17
C ASN A 589 15.80 11.39 -17.66
N ASP A 590 15.57 12.68 -17.43
CA ASP A 590 16.59 13.53 -16.79
C ASP A 590 16.90 13.02 -15.37
N GLU A 591 18.18 13.07 -15.00
CA GLU A 591 18.64 12.76 -13.65
C GLU A 591 18.41 13.95 -12.72
N VAL A 592 17.70 13.68 -11.62
CA VAL A 592 17.35 14.68 -10.60
C VAL A 592 17.81 14.24 -9.22
N LEU A 593 18.10 15.21 -8.37
CA LEU A 593 18.45 15.02 -6.97
C LEU A 593 17.21 15.27 -6.10
N LEU A 594 16.88 14.29 -5.27
CA LEU A 594 15.71 14.29 -4.39
C LEU A 594 16.09 14.45 -2.93
N ALA A 595 15.32 15.27 -2.22
CA ALA A 595 15.23 15.32 -0.77
C ALA A 595 13.82 14.92 -0.33
N PHE A 596 13.65 14.52 0.93
CA PHE A 596 12.37 14.04 1.44
C PHE A 596 11.95 14.81 2.69
N GLU A 597 10.70 15.22 2.77
CA GLU A 597 10.16 15.94 3.93
C GLU A 597 10.29 15.09 5.20
N HIS A 598 11.14 15.52 6.15
CA HIS A 598 11.51 14.72 7.33
C HIS A 598 12.02 13.30 7.02
N GLY A 599 12.54 13.06 5.81
CA GLY A 599 12.96 11.72 5.36
C GLY A 599 11.84 10.84 4.80
N ASP A 600 10.58 11.31 4.77
CA ASP A 600 9.44 10.54 4.26
C ASP A 600 9.47 10.48 2.73
N MET A 601 9.75 9.29 2.18
CA MET A 601 9.78 9.04 0.72
C MET A 601 8.44 9.34 0.02
N ASN A 602 7.35 9.43 0.76
CA ASN A 602 6.03 9.81 0.24
C ASN A 602 5.88 11.32 0.04
N ARG A 603 6.90 12.10 0.43
CA ARG A 603 6.96 13.56 0.33
C ARG A 603 8.27 14.01 -0.33
N PRO A 604 8.50 13.67 -1.62
CA PRO A 604 9.71 14.05 -2.33
C PRO A 604 9.72 15.53 -2.75
N TYR A 605 10.92 16.12 -2.72
CA TYR A 605 11.28 17.39 -3.32
C TYR A 605 12.42 17.17 -4.31
N ILE A 606 12.37 17.80 -5.46
CA ILE A 606 13.51 17.89 -6.37
C ILE A 606 14.27 19.17 -6.05
N ILE A 607 15.51 19.01 -5.62
CA ILE A 607 16.38 20.11 -5.21
C ILE A 607 17.38 20.51 -6.30
N GLY A 608 17.44 19.76 -7.39
CA GLY A 608 18.27 20.07 -8.54
C GLY A 608 18.24 18.98 -9.62
N THR A 609 18.83 19.29 -10.76
CA THR A 609 19.13 18.35 -11.86
C THR A 609 20.62 18.08 -11.90
N LEU A 610 21.00 16.92 -12.43
CA LEU A 610 22.39 16.49 -12.52
C LEU A 610 22.77 16.24 -13.98
N TRP A 611 23.98 16.66 -14.36
CA TRP A 611 24.61 16.20 -15.59
C TRP A 611 25.27 14.84 -15.34
N SER A 612 25.24 13.98 -16.35
CA SER A 612 25.74 12.62 -16.32
C SER A 612 26.66 12.35 -17.52
N ASN A 613 27.25 11.15 -17.61
CA ASN A 613 28.04 10.78 -18.78
C ASN A 613 27.25 10.82 -20.10
N PRO A 614 26.01 10.29 -20.18
CA PRO A 614 25.16 10.46 -21.36
C PRO A 614 24.61 11.88 -21.52
N ASP A 615 24.29 12.57 -20.42
CA ASP A 615 23.69 13.91 -20.42
C ASP A 615 24.73 14.96 -20.03
N LYS A 616 25.51 15.41 -21.01
CA LYS A 616 26.64 16.33 -20.78
C LYS A 616 26.19 17.78 -20.66
N PRO A 617 26.94 18.62 -19.92
CA PRO A 617 26.74 20.07 -19.95
C PRO A 617 26.86 20.66 -21.37
N PRO A 618 26.28 21.84 -21.63
CA PRO A 618 26.34 22.54 -22.93
C PRO A 618 27.73 22.66 -23.57
N LYS A 619 28.76 22.86 -22.73
CA LYS A 619 30.17 22.89 -23.11
C LYS A 619 31.00 22.21 -22.03
N PRO A 620 32.12 21.57 -22.38
CA PRO A 620 33.03 21.01 -21.39
C PRO A 620 33.74 22.12 -20.60
N ASN A 621 34.13 21.82 -19.36
CA ASN A 621 34.70 22.81 -18.44
C ASN A 621 35.97 23.50 -18.99
N ASN A 622 36.79 22.79 -19.78
CA ASN A 622 38.02 23.34 -20.35
C ASN A 622 37.78 24.39 -21.47
N GLU A 623 36.57 24.45 -22.04
CA GLU A 623 36.20 25.49 -23.01
C GLU A 623 35.70 26.76 -22.33
N VAL A 624 35.02 26.62 -21.19
CA VAL A 624 34.40 27.75 -20.46
C VAL A 624 35.25 28.27 -19.31
N VAL A 625 36.22 27.49 -18.82
CA VAL A 625 37.16 27.88 -17.76
C VAL A 625 38.55 28.07 -18.34
N LYS A 626 39.14 29.25 -18.15
CA LYS A 626 40.53 29.55 -18.52
C LYS A 626 41.29 30.09 -17.32
N SER A 627 42.45 29.50 -17.03
CA SER A 627 43.31 29.93 -15.91
C SER A 627 42.59 30.01 -14.55
N GLY A 628 41.69 29.06 -14.28
CA GLY A 628 40.90 29.02 -13.03
C GLY A 628 39.72 30.01 -12.96
N LYS A 629 39.45 30.78 -14.02
CA LYS A 629 38.31 31.70 -14.11
C LYS A 629 37.24 31.13 -15.03
N VAL A 630 35.98 31.23 -14.61
CA VAL A 630 34.81 30.87 -15.45
C VAL A 630 34.52 32.06 -16.37
N ASN A 631 34.83 31.91 -17.65
CA ASN A 631 34.58 32.93 -18.65
C ASN A 631 33.13 32.88 -19.11
N GLU A 632 32.61 31.71 -19.48
CA GLU A 632 31.23 31.62 -20.00
C GLU A 632 30.26 31.03 -18.97
N ARG A 633 29.12 31.71 -18.77
CA ARG A 633 27.93 31.16 -18.08
C ARG A 633 26.79 31.04 -19.08
N ILE A 634 26.28 29.82 -19.24
CA ILE A 634 25.39 29.45 -20.34
C ILE A 634 24.05 28.96 -19.77
N ILE A 635 22.95 29.55 -20.25
CA ILE A 635 21.61 28.99 -20.12
C ILE A 635 21.22 28.49 -21.51
N GLN A 636 21.02 27.19 -21.65
CA GLN A 636 20.65 26.56 -22.92
C GLN A 636 19.31 25.86 -22.79
N SER A 637 18.44 25.98 -23.80
CA SER A 637 17.19 25.22 -23.88
C SER A 637 17.37 23.89 -24.62
N ARG A 638 16.38 22.99 -24.51
CA ARG A 638 16.39 21.67 -25.19
C ARG A 638 16.75 21.73 -26.67
N THR A 639 16.25 22.73 -27.41
CA THR A 639 16.45 22.85 -28.85
C THR A 639 17.73 23.60 -29.23
N GLY A 640 18.49 24.11 -28.27
CA GLY A 640 19.76 24.81 -28.49
C GLY A 640 19.68 26.34 -28.56
N HIS A 641 18.60 26.97 -28.07
CA HIS A 641 18.61 28.42 -27.86
C HIS A 641 19.45 28.74 -26.63
N VAL A 642 20.24 29.82 -26.69
CA VAL A 642 21.21 30.15 -25.64
C VAL A 642 21.11 31.60 -25.18
N PHE A 643 21.32 31.78 -23.89
CA PHE A 643 21.70 33.04 -23.26
C PHE A 643 23.09 32.84 -22.65
N ILE A 644 24.06 33.66 -23.02
CA ILE A 644 25.46 33.53 -22.58
C ILE A 644 25.94 34.85 -22.01
N PHE A 645 26.51 34.79 -20.81
CA PHE A 645 27.41 35.82 -20.28
C PHE A 645 28.85 35.34 -20.48
N ASP A 646 29.65 36.08 -21.23
CA ASP A 646 31.07 35.81 -21.44
C ASP A 646 31.90 36.91 -20.78
N ASP A 647 32.58 36.55 -19.69
CA ASP A 647 33.48 37.37 -18.88
C ASP A 647 34.94 37.19 -19.28
N THR A 648 35.22 36.76 -20.52
CA THR A 648 36.60 36.73 -21.03
C THR A 648 37.20 38.13 -20.97
N ALA A 649 38.22 38.32 -20.13
CA ALA A 649 38.82 39.61 -19.89
C ALA A 649 39.26 40.31 -21.19
N GLY A 650 38.75 41.52 -21.43
CA GLY A 650 39.03 42.31 -22.63
C GLY A 650 38.27 41.87 -23.90
N ASP A 651 37.31 40.96 -23.77
CA ASP A 651 36.35 40.50 -24.78
C ASP A 651 34.97 40.18 -24.17
N GLU A 652 34.57 40.93 -23.14
CA GLU A 652 33.34 40.68 -22.40
C GLU A 652 32.10 40.92 -23.29
N LYS A 653 31.16 39.97 -23.28
CA LYS A 653 29.97 40.02 -24.14
C LYS A 653 28.74 39.33 -23.56
N ILE A 654 27.57 39.81 -23.96
CA ILE A 654 26.28 39.17 -23.70
C ILE A 654 25.72 38.69 -25.04
N ILE A 655 25.32 37.42 -25.12
CA ILE A 655 24.81 36.80 -26.34
C ILE A 655 23.44 36.19 -26.06
N ILE A 656 22.45 36.60 -26.84
CA ILE A 656 21.14 35.95 -26.94
C ILE A 656 21.04 35.41 -28.36
N ARG A 657 20.96 34.08 -28.50
CA ARG A 657 21.05 33.45 -29.83
C ARG A 657 20.10 32.27 -29.95
N ASP A 658 19.52 32.15 -31.14
CA ASP A 658 18.67 31.02 -31.50
C ASP A 658 19.49 29.76 -31.87
N LYS A 659 18.81 28.62 -32.00
CA LYS A 659 19.47 27.35 -32.37
C LYS A 659 20.17 27.40 -33.74
N THR A 660 19.68 28.21 -34.68
CA THR A 660 20.20 28.30 -36.06
C THR A 660 21.40 29.23 -36.18
N LYS A 661 21.65 30.06 -35.15
CA LYS A 661 22.68 31.11 -35.14
C LYS A 661 22.46 32.19 -36.20
N LYS A 662 21.27 32.26 -36.80
CA LYS A 662 20.90 33.28 -37.80
C LYS A 662 20.13 34.45 -37.20
N GLN A 663 19.68 34.32 -35.96
CA GLN A 663 19.11 35.42 -35.19
C GLN A 663 19.85 35.55 -33.87
N GLU A 664 20.45 36.72 -33.64
CA GLU A 664 21.18 36.99 -32.42
C GLU A 664 21.18 38.46 -32.03
N VAL A 665 21.24 38.69 -30.73
CA VAL A 665 21.57 39.97 -30.12
C VAL A 665 22.90 39.79 -29.41
N ILE A 666 23.89 40.60 -29.80
CA ILE A 666 25.21 40.60 -29.18
C ILE A 666 25.48 41.99 -28.63
N ILE A 667 25.87 42.05 -27.36
CA ILE A 667 26.37 43.26 -26.69
C ILE A 667 27.85 43.05 -26.44
N LEU A 668 28.70 43.91 -27.01
CA LEU A 668 30.16 43.87 -26.88
C LEU A 668 30.58 45.00 -25.92
N ALA A 669 31.03 44.64 -24.72
CA ALA A 669 31.38 45.62 -23.70
C ALA A 669 32.64 46.41 -24.09
N LYS A 670 33.63 45.72 -24.68
CA LYS A 670 34.89 46.33 -25.16
C LYS A 670 34.66 47.45 -26.17
N ASP A 671 33.79 47.19 -27.14
CA ASP A 671 33.52 48.11 -28.26
C ASP A 671 32.40 49.12 -27.93
N ASN A 672 31.76 48.96 -26.76
CA ASN A 672 30.54 49.68 -26.36
C ASN A 672 29.47 49.63 -27.48
N SER A 673 29.29 48.45 -28.06
CA SER A 673 28.47 48.26 -29.25
C SER A 673 27.44 47.15 -29.06
N MET A 674 26.35 47.22 -29.83
CA MET A 674 25.31 46.21 -29.91
C MET A 674 25.00 45.89 -31.36
N THR A 675 24.81 44.61 -31.68
CA THR A 675 24.37 44.15 -33.00
C THR A 675 23.13 43.28 -32.86
N ILE A 676 22.13 43.54 -33.70
CA ILE A 676 20.92 42.73 -33.85
C ILE A 676 20.92 42.18 -35.27
N ASN A 677 21.17 40.87 -35.40
CA ASN A 677 21.16 40.17 -36.67
C ASN A 677 19.85 39.39 -36.83
N VAL A 678 19.13 39.60 -37.93
CA VAL A 678 17.87 38.91 -38.22
C VAL A 678 17.91 38.36 -39.64
N GLY A 679 17.86 37.04 -39.76
CA GLY A 679 17.96 36.38 -41.07
C GLY A 679 16.79 36.62 -42.03
N GLN A 680 15.63 37.07 -41.55
CA GLN A 680 14.42 37.31 -42.36
C GLN A 680 13.78 38.65 -41.99
N ASN A 681 12.53 38.66 -41.50
CA ASN A 681 11.79 39.88 -41.22
C ASN A 681 12.17 40.47 -39.84
N TYR A 682 12.42 41.77 -39.79
CA TYR A 682 12.57 42.54 -38.56
C TYR A 682 11.51 43.64 -38.52
N GLU A 683 10.70 43.66 -37.47
CA GLU A 683 9.56 44.59 -37.33
C GLU A 683 9.64 45.32 -35.98
N LEU A 684 9.44 46.64 -36.02
CA LEU A 684 9.43 47.51 -34.85
C LEU A 684 8.10 48.25 -34.79
N ASN A 685 7.25 47.86 -33.83
CA ASN A 685 5.92 48.43 -33.63
C ASN A 685 5.84 49.13 -32.27
N THR A 686 5.40 50.39 -32.26
CA THR A 686 5.17 51.17 -31.05
C THR A 686 3.79 51.82 -31.06
N GLY A 687 3.06 51.73 -29.96
CA GLY A 687 1.83 52.54 -29.74
C GLY A 687 2.13 53.96 -29.28
N GLY A 688 3.37 54.24 -28.86
CA GLY A 688 3.83 55.56 -28.42
C GLY A 688 4.92 56.13 -29.34
N LYS A 689 5.61 57.15 -28.86
CA LYS A 689 6.69 57.84 -29.60
C LYS A 689 7.90 56.92 -29.82
N MET A 690 8.37 56.81 -31.06
CA MET A 690 9.70 56.28 -31.40
C MET A 690 10.67 57.43 -31.68
N THR A 691 11.94 57.29 -31.29
CA THR A 691 12.99 58.29 -31.57
C THR A 691 14.30 57.58 -31.85
N ILE A 692 14.99 58.00 -32.92
CA ILE A 692 16.32 57.49 -33.31
C ILE A 692 17.25 58.71 -33.34
N ASN A 693 18.33 58.68 -32.55
CA ASN A 693 19.30 59.79 -32.46
C ASN A 693 20.72 59.23 -32.58
N SER A 694 21.48 59.75 -33.54
CA SER A 694 22.89 59.45 -33.74
C SER A 694 23.68 60.75 -33.85
N LYS A 695 24.84 60.81 -33.20
CA LYS A 695 25.80 61.93 -33.32
C LYS A 695 26.72 61.79 -34.53
N MET A 696 26.77 60.59 -35.09
CA MET A 696 27.55 60.22 -36.26
C MET A 696 26.58 59.80 -37.37
N ASP A 697 27.12 59.20 -38.43
CA ASP A 697 26.34 58.77 -39.58
C ASP A 697 25.19 57.83 -39.18
N SER A 698 24.08 57.96 -39.91
CA SER A 698 22.95 57.04 -39.86
C SER A 698 22.64 56.62 -41.29
N THR A 699 22.67 55.32 -41.56
CA THR A 699 22.49 54.79 -42.92
C THR A 699 21.30 53.85 -42.98
N ILE A 700 20.47 54.04 -44.00
CA ILE A 700 19.42 53.09 -44.39
C ILE A 700 19.78 52.59 -45.79
N ASP A 701 20.24 51.35 -45.87
CA ASP A 701 20.60 50.68 -47.13
C ASP A 701 19.62 49.54 -47.41
N SER A 702 18.93 49.60 -48.55
CA SER A 702 18.00 48.58 -49.00
C SER A 702 18.21 48.32 -50.48
N LYS A 703 18.43 47.05 -50.83
CA LYS A 703 18.53 46.58 -52.22
C LYS A 703 17.17 46.52 -52.92
N ALA A 704 16.09 46.74 -52.18
CA ALA A 704 14.72 46.64 -52.68
C ALA A 704 13.97 47.96 -52.41
N LYS A 705 12.73 47.85 -51.94
CA LYS A 705 11.86 48.99 -51.74
C LYS A 705 12.05 49.60 -50.35
N VAL A 706 12.04 50.94 -50.28
CA VAL A 706 11.86 51.71 -49.04
C VAL A 706 10.53 52.45 -49.13
N ILE A 707 9.72 52.39 -48.07
CA ILE A 707 8.40 53.05 -48.00
C ILE A 707 8.35 53.89 -46.73
N VAL A 708 8.02 55.17 -46.86
CA VAL A 708 7.69 56.06 -45.74
C VAL A 708 6.25 56.50 -45.90
N LYS A 709 5.40 56.22 -44.91
CA LYS A 709 3.99 56.63 -44.87
C LYS A 709 3.73 57.36 -43.58
N SER A 710 3.16 58.56 -43.66
CA SER A 710 2.68 59.34 -42.52
C SER A 710 1.30 59.89 -42.85
N GLN A 711 0.39 59.86 -41.88
CA GLN A 711 -0.93 60.50 -41.99
C GLN A 711 -0.91 61.97 -41.53
N ALA A 712 0.12 62.34 -40.79
CA ALA A 712 0.34 63.69 -40.29
C ALA A 712 1.59 64.30 -40.94
N THR A 713 2.04 65.43 -40.41
CA THR A 713 3.21 66.15 -40.91
C THR A 713 4.45 65.26 -40.93
N THR A 714 5.21 65.33 -42.03
CA THR A 714 6.55 64.73 -42.13
C THR A 714 7.54 65.86 -42.37
N ASN A 715 8.38 66.15 -41.38
CA ASN A 715 9.45 67.15 -41.51
C ASN A 715 10.76 66.46 -41.87
N ILE A 716 11.45 66.99 -42.88
CA ILE A 716 12.81 66.59 -43.23
C ILE A 716 13.63 67.89 -43.27
N GLU A 717 14.47 68.07 -42.26
CA GLU A 717 15.26 69.29 -42.06
C GLU A 717 16.75 68.95 -42.11
N SER A 718 17.52 69.73 -42.86
CA SER A 718 18.98 69.59 -42.93
C SER A 718 19.62 70.97 -42.87
N GLN A 719 20.53 71.17 -41.91
CA GLN A 719 21.33 72.39 -41.80
C GLN A 719 22.53 72.40 -42.78
N ALA A 720 22.83 71.23 -43.37
CA ALA A 720 23.83 71.04 -44.41
C ALA A 720 23.15 70.78 -45.77
N PRO A 721 23.89 70.78 -46.90
CA PRO A 721 23.32 70.50 -48.20
C PRO A 721 22.60 69.14 -48.25
N MET A 722 21.33 69.15 -48.66
CA MET A 722 20.56 67.92 -48.92
C MET A 722 20.74 67.49 -50.39
N THR A 723 21.11 66.22 -50.62
CA THR A 723 21.28 65.66 -51.96
C THR A 723 20.31 64.49 -52.18
N ILE A 724 19.50 64.56 -53.24
CA ILE A 724 18.61 63.48 -53.65
C ILE A 724 19.00 63.06 -55.06
N LYS A 725 19.41 61.80 -55.23
CA LYS A 725 19.83 61.23 -56.51
C LYS A 725 18.91 60.06 -56.87
N SER A 726 18.43 60.03 -58.11
CA SER A 726 17.74 58.89 -58.69
C SER A 726 18.30 58.62 -60.08
N ASN A 727 18.72 57.37 -60.33
CA ASN A 727 19.14 56.94 -61.66
C ASN A 727 17.94 56.57 -62.57
N ALA A 728 16.74 56.57 -62.00
CA ALA A 728 15.47 56.32 -62.68
C ALA A 728 14.50 57.49 -62.47
N THR A 729 13.26 57.34 -62.92
CA THR A 729 12.22 58.38 -62.80
C THR A 729 11.96 58.79 -61.35
N MET A 730 12.00 60.09 -61.09
CA MET A 730 11.51 60.70 -59.85
C MET A 730 10.12 61.30 -60.09
N LYS A 731 9.12 60.87 -59.32
CA LYS A 731 7.74 61.40 -59.38
C LYS A 731 7.37 62.03 -58.04
N ILE A 732 6.97 63.30 -58.06
CA ILE A 732 6.43 64.03 -56.90
C ILE A 732 5.01 64.44 -57.24
N GLN A 733 4.06 64.13 -56.35
CA GLN A 733 2.64 64.40 -56.58
C GLN A 733 2.02 64.95 -55.28
N SER A 734 1.32 66.08 -55.41
CA SER A 734 0.50 66.66 -54.34
C SER A 734 -0.91 66.91 -54.87
N ILE A 735 -1.92 66.63 -54.06
CA ILE A 735 -3.34 66.97 -54.36
C ILE A 735 -3.70 68.38 -53.87
N ALA A 736 -2.96 68.87 -52.88
CA ALA A 736 -3.04 70.24 -52.37
C ALA A 736 -1.91 71.08 -53.00
N PRO A 737 -1.91 72.41 -52.84
CA PRO A 737 -0.83 73.25 -53.36
C PRO A 737 0.55 72.77 -52.88
N MET A 738 1.50 72.71 -53.82
CA MET A 738 2.90 72.47 -53.52
C MET A 738 3.62 73.81 -53.50
N ASN A 739 4.06 74.26 -52.32
CA ASN A 739 4.85 75.48 -52.17
C ASN A 739 6.34 75.14 -52.20
N ILE A 740 7.09 75.83 -53.06
CA ILE A 740 8.55 75.74 -53.13
C ILE A 740 9.10 77.13 -52.83
N GLU A 741 9.63 77.30 -51.63
CA GLU A 741 10.17 78.57 -51.14
C GLU A 741 11.69 78.49 -51.09
N CYS A 742 12.38 79.40 -51.79
CA CYS A 742 13.84 79.48 -51.79
C CYS A 742 14.26 80.95 -51.84
N SER A 743 15.10 81.37 -50.89
CA SER A 743 15.66 82.73 -50.85
C SER A 743 16.79 82.93 -51.88
N ALA A 744 17.40 81.83 -52.33
CA ALA A 744 18.42 81.80 -53.37
C ALA A 744 17.84 81.36 -54.74
N PRO A 745 18.58 81.49 -55.85
CA PRO A 745 18.08 81.08 -57.16
C PRO A 745 17.81 79.57 -57.25
N ILE A 746 16.66 79.20 -57.81
CA ILE A 746 16.37 77.81 -58.23
C ILE A 746 16.98 77.59 -59.62
N GLN A 747 17.85 76.59 -59.76
CA GLN A 747 18.44 76.19 -61.06
C GLN A 747 17.89 74.83 -61.51
N ILE A 748 17.25 74.79 -62.68
CA ILE A 748 16.76 73.56 -63.29
C ILE A 748 17.55 73.29 -64.58
N LYS A 749 18.27 72.17 -64.60
CA LYS A 749 19.03 71.71 -65.78
C LYS A 749 18.44 70.39 -66.25
N ALA A 750 17.81 70.39 -67.41
CA ALA A 750 17.26 69.20 -68.05
C ALA A 750 17.36 69.35 -69.57
N SER A 751 17.32 68.23 -70.30
CA SER A 751 17.21 68.26 -71.77
C SER A 751 15.88 68.88 -72.24
N MET A 752 14.84 68.73 -71.43
CA MET A 752 13.51 69.32 -71.65
C MET A 752 12.86 69.64 -70.31
N ILE A 753 12.22 70.80 -70.23
CA ILE A 753 11.34 71.18 -69.11
C ILE A 753 9.94 71.36 -69.72
N SER A 754 8.95 70.64 -69.19
CA SER A 754 7.54 70.76 -69.59
C SER A 754 6.71 71.17 -68.38
N VAL A 755 5.96 72.26 -68.51
CA VAL A 755 5.06 72.79 -67.48
C VAL A 755 3.68 72.96 -68.09
N LYS A 756 2.68 72.35 -67.46
CA LYS A 756 1.27 72.47 -67.86
C LYS A 756 0.43 72.86 -66.65
N ALA A 757 -0.32 73.95 -66.77
CA ALA A 757 -1.39 74.29 -65.85
C ALA A 757 -2.72 74.15 -66.59
N ASP A 758 -3.71 73.47 -66.00
CA ASP A 758 -5.06 73.41 -66.58
C ASP A 758 -5.84 74.72 -66.35
N GLY A 759 -5.44 75.49 -65.32
CA GLY A 759 -5.90 76.86 -65.07
C GLY A 759 -4.84 77.89 -65.50
N MET A 760 -4.66 78.91 -64.68
CA MET A 760 -3.70 80.00 -64.93
C MET A 760 -2.27 79.60 -64.56
N LEU A 761 -1.30 79.91 -65.42
CA LEU A 761 0.14 79.82 -65.14
C LEU A 761 0.71 81.24 -65.03
N ASN A 762 1.13 81.64 -63.83
CA ASN A 762 1.79 82.93 -63.60
C ASN A 762 3.30 82.77 -63.51
N LEU A 763 4.03 83.61 -64.24
CA LEU A 763 5.47 83.80 -64.15
C LEU A 763 5.71 85.27 -63.87
N GLU A 764 6.02 85.60 -62.61
CA GLU A 764 6.16 86.97 -62.14
C GLU A 764 7.56 87.18 -61.58
N GLY A 765 8.18 88.30 -61.95
CA GLY A 765 9.50 88.69 -61.48
C GLY A 765 9.81 90.11 -61.95
N ALA A 766 10.72 90.79 -61.27
CA ALA A 766 11.16 92.14 -61.66
C ALA A 766 11.69 92.17 -63.11
N VAL A 767 12.29 91.05 -63.56
CA VAL A 767 12.66 90.80 -64.95
C VAL A 767 12.38 89.33 -65.28
N VAL A 768 11.63 89.09 -66.36
CA VAL A 768 11.40 87.74 -66.91
C VAL A 768 12.12 87.65 -68.26
N ASN A 769 13.17 86.82 -68.34
CA ASN A 769 13.95 86.61 -69.56
C ASN A 769 13.60 85.26 -70.21
N LEU A 770 13.05 85.30 -71.42
CA LEU A 770 12.78 84.12 -72.25
C LEU A 770 13.73 84.10 -73.44
N LYS A 771 14.69 83.16 -73.45
CA LYS A 771 15.71 83.05 -74.50
C LYS A 771 15.83 81.60 -75.00
N GLY A 772 15.36 81.35 -76.21
CA GLY A 772 15.62 80.10 -76.93
C GLY A 772 16.89 80.21 -77.77
N SER A 773 17.67 79.13 -77.89
CA SER A 773 18.79 79.05 -78.84
C SER A 773 18.33 78.84 -80.29
N GLY A 774 17.10 78.35 -80.49
CA GLY A 774 16.42 78.23 -81.77
C GLY A 774 15.20 79.15 -81.85
N ILE A 775 14.00 78.59 -81.63
CA ILE A 775 12.72 79.32 -81.75
C ILE A 775 12.05 79.41 -80.37
N VAL A 776 11.51 80.59 -80.05
CA VAL A 776 10.58 80.78 -78.93
C VAL A 776 9.16 80.90 -79.50
N ASN A 777 8.31 79.90 -79.27
CA ASN A 777 6.92 79.89 -79.72
C ASN A 777 6.00 80.31 -78.56
N ILE A 778 5.26 81.40 -78.75
CA ILE A 778 4.21 81.85 -77.82
C ILE A 778 2.89 81.76 -78.58
N GLN A 779 1.98 80.91 -78.12
CA GLN A 779 0.69 80.66 -78.77
C GLN A 779 -0.42 80.73 -77.72
N GLY A 780 -1.50 81.45 -78.03
CA GLY A 780 -2.66 81.60 -77.15
C GLY A 780 -3.82 82.29 -77.88
N GLY A 781 -5.05 82.14 -77.35
CA GLY A 781 -6.24 82.78 -77.93
C GLY A 781 -6.16 84.32 -77.93
N LEU A 782 -5.39 84.90 -77.00
CA LEU A 782 -5.00 86.30 -76.98
C LEU A 782 -3.61 86.40 -76.35
N VAL A 783 -2.64 87.00 -77.06
CA VAL A 783 -1.30 87.30 -76.55
C VAL A 783 -1.17 88.81 -76.46
N LYS A 784 -1.03 89.35 -75.23
CA LYS A 784 -0.71 90.76 -75.00
C LYS A 784 0.77 90.89 -74.71
N ILE A 785 1.47 91.59 -75.59
CA ILE A 785 2.86 92.01 -75.40
C ILE A 785 2.78 93.53 -75.26
N ASN A 786 3.16 94.05 -74.10
CA ASN A 786 3.25 95.49 -73.86
C ASN A 786 4.70 95.94 -73.93
#